data_AF-A0A9P1FLQ4-F1
#
_entry.id   AF-A0A9P1FLQ4-F1
#
_cell.length_a   1.000
_cell.length_b   1.000
_cell.length_c   1.000
_cell.angle_alpha   90.00
_cell.angle_beta   90.00
_cell.angle_gamma   90.00
#
_symmetry.space_group_name_H-M   'P 1'
#
loop_
_entity.id
_entity.type
_entity.pdbx_description
1 polymer ?
#
loop_
_entity_poly.entity_id
_entity_poly.type
_entity_poly.pdbx_seq_one_letter_code
_entity_poly.pdbx_strand_id
1 'polypeptide(L)'
;MLARPLESLLAGNSSVSLGPDGTPTASMNHPSGAACQVSLPGSRVTSWKHSDRGEILVEGAAAGLLPCGLEGVIAPTDWTIQSLVGLEDEVLMFSTFAEVKTAEGVPVRARTEVQLGPSRISMILEVSNCGADEMEWEEEQEEAPSDARERSAKRSRILPLHLPHAGLQGSLRCHQGTHVPSEPVDASNGILLGGTKLETFGFSQVKLALAGDVLHFRALAPCEVILQPGETVSGSFDLKISLQIACRDMPRSGFSNFVEKVAAADSDAQKELRARVAELEAQLVQLGVGCIWWASDEFSRRIWADAVRQMAGYHDLETMCCMEDHHFKVPVLKIAKSSCSTRDMSWVYFLAMLSSCAGGRRVRILRIRQTNQIFWQVLFPGPGRVAGVWRAPSPFFIAIGMMLNSISLLVLGFANAILVKDVQQTRIETCSPLKNHQTYSSVEVAIGNPAQTFSLVADTGSNSCIVKDCACKQCPKSWGKCFTGPEHSKSFNLPLFKVTNNTNSPNLKQGDMAPAAIVMSFGSGQIAAQIASDEVRIGVVRTFMEKGLLLMVDHALNLEGPFEGILGLGRPSFKDGDKSKNVNETSAFTVPGFFDKAHVQRFSMCFNHQADGVLGVNTPEHSKHLSSVGKLHWGLDFQGVSIGKEKIKAGFCDPSSKKAGMETACGIIPDSGTTLIAGNEAHIGALFEALCQNWKRCKQMHGELVKELQKMAKAGIAVSGPGGIPFAMIQKEPELVAAMMAELLTPQTEGAMNQSEGHAGPIPLGNKVPAEFTPAGLKSAAAAKKPLAPEESQDAESQEGSQEGSQQASKEGSQEEFQLPPALTLQLLLEHCASWIEGVDLNQEMPELTFHVAGANGQKQELIITPRNYVLAKAVDVEVPTIANVMRIPLKTKKLEHKKVCMMAFSPTEYTTQLNGDVWIMGTPLFYEYTAHYDRGAGKEEKDIGMGFTARAEEDCGTCQGNKIQRPSQSLIGSESTRSDHSTSRSGMGMDGLKYLDKQPVTRGFVSSKSI
;
A
#
# COMPACT_ATOMS: atom_id res chain seq x y z
N MET A 1 -33.70 8.49 -15.22
CA MET A 1 -32.66 8.52 -14.17
C MET A 1 -31.90 7.21 -14.23
N LEU A 2 -30.58 7.26 -14.00
CA LEU A 2 -29.66 6.16 -13.68
C LEU A 2 -29.56 4.97 -14.67
N ALA A 3 -28.36 4.84 -15.27
CA ALA A 3 -27.83 3.61 -15.87
C ALA A 3 -26.29 3.67 -15.81
N ARG A 4 -25.64 2.67 -15.23
CA ARG A 4 -24.17 2.44 -15.08
C ARG A 4 -23.95 1.00 -14.58
N PRO A 5 -22.77 0.37 -14.79
CA PRO A 5 -21.47 0.97 -15.15
C PRO A 5 -20.87 0.45 -16.47
N LEU A 6 -19.68 0.95 -16.82
CA LEU A 6 -18.62 0.21 -17.53
C LEU A 6 -17.33 1.01 -17.38
N GLU A 7 -16.36 0.53 -16.58
CA GLU A 7 -15.16 1.30 -16.16
C GLU A 7 -14.43 1.94 -17.35
N SER A 8 -14.66 3.23 -17.57
CA SER A 8 -14.17 3.96 -18.73
C SER A 8 -13.36 5.19 -18.33
N LEU A 9 -12.19 5.35 -18.96
CA LEU A 9 -11.52 6.65 -19.04
C LEU A 9 -12.38 7.55 -19.91
N LEU A 10 -13.30 8.29 -19.29
CA LEU A 10 -14.14 9.26 -19.96
C LEU A 10 -13.25 10.39 -20.50
N ALA A 11 -12.90 10.26 -21.78
CA ALA A 11 -12.23 11.28 -22.58
C ALA A 11 -13.12 12.51 -22.71
N GLY A 12 -13.17 13.32 -21.65
CA GLY A 12 -13.67 14.68 -21.72
C GLY A 12 -12.87 15.46 -22.75
N ASN A 13 -13.51 16.36 -23.49
CA ASN A 13 -12.85 17.08 -24.57
C ASN A 13 -11.78 18.01 -23.98
N SER A 14 -10.53 17.54 -24.02
CA SER A 14 -9.31 18.25 -23.69
C SER A 14 -8.90 19.12 -24.86
N SER A 15 -8.85 20.44 -24.68
CA SER A 15 -8.33 21.39 -25.66
C SER A 15 -7.34 22.34 -25.02
N VAL A 16 -6.30 22.72 -25.77
CA VAL A 16 -5.41 23.82 -25.39
C VAL A 16 -5.82 25.05 -26.20
N SER A 17 -6.05 26.15 -25.51
CA SER A 17 -6.38 27.45 -26.08
C SER A 17 -5.53 28.54 -25.44
N LEU A 18 -5.62 29.77 -25.93
CA LEU A 18 -5.13 30.95 -25.21
C LEU A 18 -6.30 31.57 -24.42
N GLY A 19 -6.03 31.99 -23.18
CA GLY A 19 -6.98 32.75 -22.36
C GLY A 19 -7.16 34.19 -22.86
N PRO A 20 -8.08 34.98 -22.27
CA PRO A 20 -8.30 36.38 -22.64
C PRO A 20 -7.07 37.28 -22.44
N ASP A 21 -6.13 36.86 -21.60
CA ASP A 21 -4.83 37.49 -21.33
C ASP A 21 -3.69 36.95 -22.23
N GLY A 22 -4.00 36.04 -23.15
CA GLY A 22 -3.03 35.36 -24.01
C GLY A 22 -2.34 34.17 -23.35
N THR A 23 -2.66 33.81 -22.10
CA THR A 23 -1.98 32.70 -21.40
C THR A 23 -2.41 31.32 -21.93
N PRO A 24 -1.47 30.38 -22.17
CA PRO A 24 -1.82 29.00 -22.49
C PRO A 24 -2.73 28.38 -21.42
N THR A 25 -3.89 27.88 -21.84
CA THR A 25 -4.94 27.37 -20.97
C THR A 25 -5.44 26.04 -21.50
N ALA A 26 -5.29 24.98 -20.71
CA ALA A 26 -5.91 23.69 -20.99
C ALA A 26 -7.34 23.69 -20.43
N SER A 27 -8.31 23.39 -21.29
CA SER A 27 -9.71 23.18 -20.92
C SER A 27 -10.04 21.69 -21.00
N MET A 28 -10.75 21.14 -20.02
CA MET A 28 -11.30 19.78 -20.06
C MET A 28 -12.80 19.80 -19.76
N ASN A 29 -13.59 19.19 -20.64
CA ASN A 29 -15.05 19.21 -20.58
C ASN A 29 -15.59 17.79 -20.37
N HIS A 30 -16.15 17.51 -19.19
CA HIS A 30 -16.77 16.23 -18.87
C HIS A 30 -18.09 16.03 -19.64
N PRO A 31 -18.44 14.81 -20.09
CA PRO A 31 -19.67 14.58 -20.86
C PRO A 31 -20.99 14.98 -20.18
N SER A 32 -21.02 15.11 -18.85
CA SER A 32 -22.19 15.60 -18.09
C SER A 32 -22.31 17.14 -18.01
N GLY A 33 -21.39 17.88 -18.61
CA GLY A 33 -21.40 19.36 -18.63
C GLY A 33 -20.61 20.04 -17.51
N ALA A 34 -19.92 19.28 -16.65
CA ALA A 34 -18.86 19.83 -15.81
C ALA A 34 -17.63 20.18 -16.67
N ALA A 35 -16.89 21.23 -16.32
CA ALA A 35 -15.69 21.66 -17.03
C ALA A 35 -14.65 22.26 -16.09
N CYS A 36 -13.37 22.15 -16.46
CA CYS A 36 -12.23 22.73 -15.77
C CYS A 36 -11.35 23.49 -16.76
N GLN A 37 -10.77 24.61 -16.33
CA GLN A 37 -9.70 25.31 -17.04
C GLN A 37 -8.47 25.48 -16.15
N VAL A 38 -7.31 25.14 -16.71
CA VAL A 38 -5.99 25.27 -16.08
C VAL A 38 -5.14 26.18 -16.94
N SER A 39 -4.87 27.38 -16.45
CA SER A 39 -3.89 28.31 -17.01
C SER A 39 -2.50 27.81 -16.62
N LEU A 40 -1.69 27.44 -17.62
CA LEU A 40 -0.34 26.89 -17.41
C LEU A 40 0.54 27.80 -16.55
N PRO A 41 0.56 29.14 -16.76
CA PRO A 41 1.30 30.06 -15.91
C PRO A 41 0.96 29.93 -14.41
N GLY A 42 1.88 29.32 -13.67
CA GLY A 42 1.77 29.09 -12.23
C GLY A 42 0.83 27.96 -11.82
N SER A 43 0.58 26.96 -12.68
CA SER A 43 -0.29 25.81 -12.36
C SER A 43 -1.69 26.22 -11.84
N ARG A 44 -2.31 27.22 -12.47
CA ARG A 44 -3.50 27.89 -11.92
C ARG A 44 -4.79 27.32 -12.49
N VAL A 45 -5.60 26.66 -11.67
CA VAL A 45 -7.01 26.36 -12.02
C VAL A 45 -7.76 27.69 -12.08
N THR A 46 -8.12 28.16 -13.26
CA THR A 46 -8.80 29.45 -13.44
C THR A 46 -10.32 29.33 -13.35
N SER A 47 -10.88 28.22 -13.81
CA SER A 47 -12.32 27.95 -13.76
C SER A 47 -12.57 26.50 -13.39
N TRP A 48 -13.56 26.27 -12.52
CA TRP A 48 -14.21 24.98 -12.35
C TRP A 48 -15.72 25.19 -12.34
N LYS A 49 -16.38 24.58 -13.32
CA LYS A 49 -17.82 24.60 -13.52
C LYS A 49 -18.37 23.22 -13.25
N HIS A 50 -19.26 23.10 -12.27
CA HIS A 50 -20.02 21.88 -12.03
C HIS A 50 -21.28 21.90 -12.91
N SER A 51 -21.62 20.74 -13.48
CA SER A 51 -22.86 20.46 -14.23
C SER A 51 -24.10 21.17 -13.65
N ASP A 52 -24.44 20.86 -12.39
CA ASP A 52 -25.64 21.37 -11.70
C ASP A 52 -25.49 22.74 -11.02
N ARG A 53 -24.27 23.23 -10.76
CA ARG A 53 -24.04 24.38 -9.85
C ARG A 53 -23.43 25.62 -10.50
N GLY A 54 -23.09 25.56 -11.79
CA GLY A 54 -22.38 26.64 -12.45
C GLY A 54 -20.92 26.73 -11.97
N GLU A 55 -20.35 27.93 -12.02
CA GLU A 55 -18.93 28.16 -11.72
C GLU A 55 -18.67 28.39 -10.23
N ILE A 56 -17.69 27.64 -9.69
CA ILE A 56 -17.38 27.56 -8.26
C ILE A 56 -16.10 28.34 -7.91
N LEU A 57 -15.15 28.41 -8.84
CA LEU A 57 -14.00 29.32 -8.72
C LEU A 57 -14.38 30.74 -9.11
N VAL A 58 -13.59 31.71 -8.69
CA VAL A 58 -13.75 33.10 -9.12
C VAL A 58 -12.85 33.37 -10.32
N GLU A 59 -13.40 33.94 -11.39
CA GLU A 59 -12.62 34.45 -12.52
C GLU A 59 -11.77 35.67 -12.09
N GLY A 60 -10.51 35.72 -12.50
CA GLY A 60 -9.67 36.91 -12.35
C GLY A 60 -8.17 36.60 -12.22
N ALA A 61 -7.33 37.60 -12.46
CA ALA A 61 -5.88 37.44 -12.47
C ALA A 61 -5.29 36.93 -11.13
N ALA A 62 -5.92 37.30 -10.01
CA ALA A 62 -5.53 36.91 -8.64
C ALA A 62 -6.44 35.82 -8.02
N ALA A 63 -7.22 35.12 -8.85
CA ALA A 63 -8.22 34.13 -8.41
C ALA A 63 -7.94 32.75 -9.01
N GLY A 64 -8.78 31.76 -8.71
CA GLY A 64 -8.56 30.35 -9.05
C GLY A 64 -7.99 29.51 -7.90
N LEU A 65 -7.24 28.45 -8.21
CA LEU A 65 -6.44 27.62 -7.28
C LEU A 65 -5.01 27.51 -7.81
N LEU A 66 -3.98 27.75 -6.99
CA LEU A 66 -2.57 27.69 -7.42
C LEU A 66 -1.58 27.46 -6.25
N PRO A 67 -0.35 26.98 -6.53
CA PRO A 67 0.78 27.11 -5.61
C PRO A 67 1.09 28.56 -5.24
N CYS A 68 1.78 28.75 -4.13
CA CYS A 68 2.31 30.02 -3.69
C CYS A 68 3.51 29.82 -2.76
N GLY A 69 4.29 30.86 -2.52
CA GLY A 69 5.55 30.77 -1.77
C GLY A 69 6.69 30.09 -2.53
N LEU A 70 6.55 29.96 -3.85
CA LEU A 70 7.56 29.50 -4.80
C LEU A 70 8.03 30.66 -5.71
N GLU A 71 7.53 31.88 -5.48
CA GLU A 71 7.84 33.05 -6.29
C GLU A 71 9.31 33.42 -6.15
N GLY A 72 10.05 33.44 -7.27
CA GLY A 72 11.52 33.61 -7.28
C GLY A 72 12.31 32.31 -7.22
N VAL A 73 11.65 31.17 -6.96
CA VAL A 73 12.22 29.82 -7.05
C VAL A 73 11.82 29.14 -8.36
N ILE A 74 10.54 29.24 -8.71
CA ILE A 74 9.95 28.74 -9.96
C ILE A 74 9.14 29.89 -10.56
N ALA A 75 9.42 30.30 -11.81
CA ALA A 75 8.60 31.32 -12.45
C ALA A 75 7.27 30.71 -12.94
N PRO A 76 6.20 31.50 -13.07
CA PRO A 76 4.91 30.98 -13.55
C PRO A 76 5.02 30.28 -14.91
N THR A 77 5.91 30.74 -15.78
CA THR A 77 6.18 30.20 -17.13
C THR A 77 6.71 28.76 -17.15
N ASP A 78 7.28 28.29 -16.05
CA ASP A 78 8.12 27.09 -16.04
C ASP A 78 7.30 25.82 -15.74
N TRP A 79 5.99 25.99 -15.50
CA TRP A 79 5.03 24.93 -15.26
C TRP A 79 4.50 24.35 -16.57
N THR A 80 4.57 23.03 -16.69
CA THR A 80 4.07 22.22 -17.80
C THR A 80 2.95 21.30 -17.31
N ILE A 81 2.01 20.88 -18.17
CA ILE A 81 1.02 19.85 -17.80
C ILE A 81 1.67 18.47 -17.99
N GLN A 82 1.76 17.70 -16.91
CA GLN A 82 2.23 16.31 -16.93
C GLN A 82 1.09 15.34 -17.28
N SER A 83 -0.13 15.61 -16.81
CA SER A 83 -1.30 14.73 -17.04
C SER A 83 -2.63 15.49 -16.93
N LEU A 84 -3.66 15.02 -17.65
CA LEU A 84 -5.01 15.59 -17.69
C LEU A 84 -6.01 14.47 -18.02
N VAL A 85 -6.81 14.05 -17.03
CA VAL A 85 -7.61 12.80 -17.05
C VAL A 85 -9.04 13.03 -16.55
N GLY A 86 -10.02 12.50 -17.28
CA GLY A 86 -11.40 12.37 -16.81
C GLY A 86 -11.69 10.95 -16.31
N LEU A 87 -12.27 10.84 -15.12
CA LEU A 87 -12.69 9.58 -14.50
C LEU A 87 -14.23 9.52 -14.36
N GLU A 88 -14.77 8.31 -14.29
CA GLU A 88 -16.21 7.98 -14.29
C GLU A 88 -17.09 8.94 -13.45
N ASP A 89 -16.73 9.22 -12.20
CA ASP A 89 -17.58 9.91 -11.21
C ASP A 89 -17.57 11.44 -11.32
N GLU A 90 -17.48 11.96 -12.55
CA GLU A 90 -17.23 13.37 -12.87
C GLU A 90 -15.93 13.92 -12.24
N VAL A 91 -15.02 13.02 -11.86
CA VAL A 91 -13.75 13.37 -11.22
C VAL A 91 -12.74 13.73 -12.31
N LEU A 92 -12.41 15.02 -12.36
CA LEU A 92 -11.41 15.57 -13.26
C LEU A 92 -10.08 15.68 -12.52
N MET A 93 -9.09 14.92 -12.96
CA MET A 93 -7.74 14.90 -12.39
C MET A 93 -6.76 15.57 -13.35
N PHE A 94 -5.83 16.36 -12.84
CA PHE A 94 -4.70 16.84 -13.63
C PHE A 94 -3.45 16.97 -12.76
N SER A 95 -2.29 16.92 -13.40
CA SER A 95 -1.01 17.19 -12.75
C SER A 95 -0.18 18.14 -13.62
N THR A 96 0.52 19.07 -12.96
CA THR A 96 1.53 19.91 -13.60
C THR A 96 2.89 19.68 -12.94
N PHE A 97 3.94 19.95 -13.69
CA PHE A 97 5.31 19.74 -13.30
C PHE A 97 6.17 20.91 -13.76
N ALA A 98 7.07 21.36 -12.89
CA ALA A 98 8.11 22.34 -13.20
C ALA A 98 9.46 21.79 -12.75
N GLU A 99 10.48 21.97 -13.58
CA GLU A 99 11.87 21.61 -13.28
C GLU A 99 12.77 22.78 -13.69
N VAL A 100 13.47 23.34 -12.71
CA VAL A 100 14.20 24.61 -12.85
C VAL A 100 15.47 24.63 -12.01
N LYS A 101 16.32 25.63 -12.25
CA LYS A 101 17.44 26.00 -11.37
C LYS A 101 17.14 27.38 -10.77
N THR A 102 17.35 27.56 -9.47
CA THR A 102 17.22 28.89 -8.84
C THR A 102 18.31 29.85 -9.33
N ALA A 103 18.22 31.13 -8.96
CA ALA A 103 19.26 32.13 -9.26
C ALA A 103 20.64 31.77 -8.66
N GLU A 104 20.65 30.94 -7.61
CA GLU A 104 21.84 30.39 -6.96
C GLU A 104 22.31 29.05 -7.57
N GLY A 105 21.60 28.54 -8.59
CA GLY A 105 21.90 27.29 -9.28
C GLY A 105 21.37 26.02 -8.60
N VAL A 106 20.47 26.13 -7.62
CA VAL A 106 19.90 24.97 -6.92
C VAL A 106 18.83 24.30 -7.80
N PRO A 107 18.90 22.98 -8.06
CA PRO A 107 17.84 22.26 -8.76
C PRO A 107 16.55 22.23 -7.94
N VAL A 108 15.43 22.52 -8.60
CA VAL A 108 14.10 22.40 -8.01
C VAL A 108 13.17 21.68 -8.98
N ARG A 109 12.60 20.57 -8.53
CA ARG A 109 11.41 19.98 -9.14
C ARG A 109 10.21 20.28 -8.26
N ALA A 110 9.10 20.66 -8.88
CA ALA A 110 7.81 20.75 -8.20
C ALA A 110 6.71 20.09 -9.04
N ARG A 111 5.81 19.38 -8.35
CA ARG A 111 4.59 18.83 -8.93
C ARG A 111 3.38 19.43 -8.23
N THR A 112 2.34 19.76 -9.00
CA THR A 112 0.98 19.80 -8.45
C THR A 112 0.18 18.63 -8.97
N GLU A 113 -0.77 18.19 -8.16
CA GLU A 113 -1.85 17.30 -8.60
C GLU A 113 -3.16 17.88 -8.08
N VAL A 114 -4.20 17.88 -8.89
CA VAL A 114 -5.52 18.43 -8.55
C VAL A 114 -6.59 17.44 -8.97
N GLN A 115 -7.53 17.17 -8.06
CA GLN A 115 -8.64 16.25 -8.27
C GLN A 115 -9.97 16.98 -7.96
N LEU A 116 -10.79 17.20 -8.99
CA LEU A 116 -12.05 17.94 -8.92
C LEU A 116 -13.23 16.98 -9.14
N GLY A 117 -13.93 16.60 -8.07
CA GLY A 117 -15.15 15.78 -8.11
C GLY A 117 -16.40 16.52 -7.62
N PRO A 118 -17.62 15.96 -7.82
CA PRO A 118 -18.91 16.63 -7.58
C PRO A 118 -19.13 17.29 -6.20
N SER A 119 -18.34 16.91 -5.19
CA SER A 119 -18.36 17.54 -3.87
C SER A 119 -16.99 17.55 -3.18
N ARG A 120 -15.89 17.46 -3.94
CA ARG A 120 -14.51 17.49 -3.43
C ARG A 120 -13.57 18.20 -4.41
N ILE A 121 -12.84 19.20 -3.94
CA ILE A 121 -11.60 19.66 -4.58
C ILE A 121 -10.45 19.14 -3.71
N SER A 122 -9.58 18.32 -4.27
CA SER A 122 -8.28 17.98 -3.68
C SER A 122 -7.18 18.68 -4.47
N MET A 123 -6.13 19.16 -3.79
CA MET A 123 -4.92 19.65 -4.42
C MET A 123 -3.70 19.27 -3.59
N ILE A 124 -2.70 18.68 -4.23
CA ILE A 124 -1.40 18.30 -3.68
C ILE A 124 -0.33 19.20 -4.31
N LEU A 125 0.66 19.60 -3.52
CA LEU A 125 1.89 20.24 -3.97
C LEU A 125 3.08 19.48 -3.37
N GLU A 126 3.97 19.02 -4.25
CA GLU A 126 5.26 18.42 -3.93
C GLU A 126 6.37 19.36 -4.43
N VAL A 127 7.42 19.57 -3.63
CA VAL A 127 8.61 20.35 -4.03
C VAL A 127 9.85 19.64 -3.49
N SER A 128 10.87 19.45 -4.34
CA SER A 128 12.13 18.80 -3.99
C SER A 128 13.35 19.63 -4.38
N ASN A 129 14.39 19.56 -3.57
CA ASN A 129 15.74 20.00 -3.94
C ASN A 129 16.47 18.77 -4.50
N CYS A 130 16.67 18.71 -5.82
CA CYS A 130 17.14 17.46 -6.45
C CYS A 130 18.64 17.21 -6.19
N GLY A 131 19.07 15.95 -6.28
CA GLY A 131 20.51 15.66 -6.32
C GLY A 131 21.19 16.29 -7.55
N ALA A 132 22.46 16.70 -7.45
CA ALA A 132 23.23 17.13 -8.64
C ALA A 132 23.37 16.01 -9.69
N ASP A 133 23.16 14.76 -9.27
CA ASP A 133 23.19 13.57 -10.12
C ASP A 133 21.85 13.33 -10.85
N GLU A 134 20.81 14.13 -10.60
CA GLU A 134 19.48 14.00 -11.23
C GLU A 134 19.22 14.95 -12.42
N MET A 135 20.12 15.92 -12.66
CA MET A 135 20.09 16.83 -13.82
C MET A 135 21.17 16.46 -14.85
N GLU A 136 21.13 15.24 -15.38
CA GLU A 136 22.09 14.81 -16.42
C GLU A 136 21.94 15.57 -17.76
N TRP A 137 20.86 16.35 -17.95
CA TRP A 137 20.38 16.84 -19.25
C TRP A 137 21.10 18.09 -19.84
N GLU A 138 21.97 18.78 -19.10
CA GLU A 138 22.66 19.98 -19.60
C GLU A 138 24.21 19.93 -19.53
N GLU A 139 24.83 19.02 -18.77
CA GLU A 139 26.30 18.89 -18.73
C GLU A 139 26.90 18.25 -20.02
N GLU A 140 26.08 17.82 -20.99
CA GLU A 140 26.56 17.25 -22.27
C GLU A 140 26.96 18.29 -23.33
N GLN A 141 26.67 19.59 -23.15
CA GLN A 141 26.97 20.62 -24.17
C GLN A 141 28.12 21.58 -23.81
N GLU A 142 28.64 21.57 -22.58
CA GLU A 142 29.94 22.19 -22.25
C GLU A 142 31.03 21.12 -22.23
N GLU A 143 32.23 21.42 -22.78
CA GLU A 143 33.34 20.47 -22.83
C GLU A 143 33.75 20.00 -21.42
N ALA A 144 33.33 18.78 -21.06
CA ALA A 144 33.34 18.34 -19.67
C ALA A 144 34.76 18.30 -19.07
N PRO A 145 35.06 19.04 -17.98
CA PRO A 145 36.42 19.21 -17.48
C PRO A 145 37.06 17.87 -17.12
N SER A 146 38.32 17.69 -17.53
CA SER A 146 39.00 16.38 -17.55
C SER A 146 39.38 15.85 -16.16
N ASP A 147 39.40 16.68 -15.12
CA ASP A 147 39.64 16.25 -13.74
C ASP A 147 38.32 15.91 -13.02
N ALA A 148 38.11 14.61 -12.75
CA ALA A 148 37.00 14.11 -11.95
C ALA A 148 36.94 14.71 -10.52
N ARG A 149 38.08 15.19 -10.00
CA ARG A 149 38.18 15.84 -8.69
C ARG A 149 37.52 17.22 -8.68
N GLU A 150 37.55 17.95 -9.80
CA GLU A 150 36.84 19.23 -9.93
C GLU A 150 35.33 19.01 -10.02
N ARG A 151 34.89 17.98 -10.77
CA ARG A 151 33.46 17.58 -10.82
C ARG A 151 32.92 17.23 -9.43
N SER A 152 33.68 16.46 -8.64
CA SER A 152 33.34 16.16 -7.23
C SER A 152 33.27 17.43 -6.36
N ALA A 153 34.19 18.38 -6.55
CA ALA A 153 34.21 19.66 -5.82
C ALA A 153 33.12 20.68 -6.27
N LYS A 154 32.54 20.50 -7.46
CA LYS A 154 31.31 21.19 -7.89
C LYS A 154 30.07 20.53 -7.25
N ARG A 155 29.93 19.20 -7.33
CA ARG A 155 28.78 18.46 -6.75
C ARG A 155 28.67 18.61 -5.24
N SER A 156 29.79 18.84 -4.52
CA SER A 156 29.76 19.13 -3.08
C SER A 156 29.30 20.55 -2.69
N ARG A 157 28.61 21.29 -3.57
CA ARG A 157 28.17 22.69 -3.35
C ARG A 157 26.69 22.96 -3.64
N ILE A 158 25.86 21.94 -3.82
CA ILE A 158 24.41 22.16 -3.91
C ILE A 158 23.97 22.83 -2.59
N LEU A 159 23.36 24.01 -2.69
CA LEU A 159 22.88 24.72 -1.52
C LEU A 159 21.54 24.15 -1.05
N PRO A 160 21.18 24.28 0.25
CA PRO A 160 19.82 24.02 0.69
C PRO A 160 18.83 24.93 -0.04
N LEU A 161 17.66 24.40 -0.38
CA LEU A 161 16.58 25.14 -1.02
C LEU A 161 15.71 25.80 0.05
N HIS A 162 15.69 27.13 0.08
CA HIS A 162 14.91 27.90 1.03
C HIS A 162 13.52 28.24 0.46
N LEU A 163 12.47 27.69 1.08
CA LEU A 163 11.07 27.85 0.71
C LEU A 163 10.31 28.53 1.87
N PRO A 164 10.36 29.88 1.99
CA PRO A 164 9.88 30.59 3.18
C PRO A 164 8.37 30.46 3.40
N HIS A 165 7.59 30.31 2.33
CA HIS A 165 6.12 30.41 2.35
C HIS A 165 5.41 29.35 1.50
N ALA A 166 6.09 28.25 1.13
CA ALA A 166 5.53 27.26 0.19
C ALA A 166 4.17 26.70 0.65
N GLY A 167 3.24 26.59 -0.29
CA GLY A 167 1.89 26.08 -0.04
C GLY A 167 0.91 26.39 -1.17
N LEU A 168 -0.38 26.38 -0.83
CA LEU A 168 -1.48 26.54 -1.77
C LEU A 168 -2.32 27.78 -1.45
N GLN A 169 -2.89 28.43 -2.46
CA GLN A 169 -3.84 29.53 -2.30
C GLN A 169 -4.97 29.44 -3.32
N GLY A 170 -6.11 30.06 -3.01
CA GLY A 170 -7.21 30.11 -3.96
C GLY A 170 -8.39 30.98 -3.55
N SER A 171 -9.35 31.10 -4.47
CA SER A 171 -10.53 31.96 -4.35
C SER A 171 -11.79 31.25 -4.86
N LEU A 172 -12.77 31.09 -3.97
CA LEU A 172 -14.01 30.32 -4.17
C LEU A 172 -15.23 31.24 -4.08
N ARG A 173 -16.23 31.07 -4.93
CA ARG A 173 -17.51 31.80 -4.81
C ARG A 173 -18.47 31.01 -3.92
N CYS A 174 -18.85 31.57 -2.79
CA CYS A 174 -19.83 31.00 -1.88
C CYS A 174 -21.26 31.46 -2.21
N HIS A 175 -22.25 30.58 -2.05
CA HIS A 175 -23.65 31.00 -2.16
C HIS A 175 -24.07 31.86 -0.95
N GLN A 176 -25.00 32.79 -1.18
CA GLN A 176 -25.40 33.82 -0.22
C GLN A 176 -25.88 33.23 1.12
N GLY A 177 -25.48 33.87 2.23
CA GLY A 177 -25.79 33.45 3.60
C GLY A 177 -24.60 32.84 4.37
N THR A 178 -23.41 32.77 3.76
CA THR A 178 -22.18 32.24 4.37
C THR A 178 -21.59 33.22 5.39
N HIS A 179 -21.89 33.03 6.68
CA HIS A 179 -21.26 33.81 7.76
C HIS A 179 -19.87 33.24 8.11
N VAL A 180 -18.82 33.87 7.59
CA VAL A 180 -17.42 33.55 7.95
C VAL A 180 -17.07 34.24 9.29
N PRO A 181 -16.31 33.61 10.20
CA PRO A 181 -15.82 34.26 11.41
C PRO A 181 -14.89 35.45 11.10
N SER A 182 -14.97 36.52 11.89
CA SER A 182 -14.15 37.73 11.72
C SER A 182 -12.71 37.62 12.25
N GLU A 183 -12.36 36.48 12.87
CA GLU A 183 -11.03 36.16 13.37
C GLU A 183 -10.45 34.97 12.61
N PRO A 184 -9.12 34.89 12.41
CA PRO A 184 -8.49 33.78 11.70
C PRO A 184 -8.72 32.45 12.43
N VAL A 185 -9.31 31.48 11.72
CA VAL A 185 -9.64 30.14 12.24
C VAL A 185 -8.53 29.16 11.86
N ASP A 186 -8.02 28.42 12.84
CA ASP A 186 -7.05 27.33 12.62
C ASP A 186 -7.73 26.12 11.93
N ALA A 187 -7.13 25.62 10.84
CA ALA A 187 -7.75 24.60 9.99
C ALA A 187 -7.50 23.15 10.41
N SER A 188 -6.69 22.89 11.44
CA SER A 188 -6.24 21.54 11.82
C SER A 188 -7.33 20.52 12.18
N ASN A 189 -8.59 20.95 12.37
CA ASN A 189 -9.75 20.09 12.60
C ASN A 189 -10.79 20.09 11.45
N GLY A 190 -10.52 20.86 10.40
CA GLY A 190 -11.41 21.08 9.26
C GLY A 190 -12.39 22.24 9.46
N ILE A 191 -12.25 23.32 8.69
CA ILE A 191 -13.08 24.53 8.84
C ILE A 191 -14.40 24.35 8.08
N LEU A 192 -15.54 24.44 8.79
CA LEU A 192 -16.88 24.40 8.20
C LEU A 192 -17.36 25.81 7.83
N LEU A 193 -17.46 26.07 6.53
CA LEU A 193 -17.84 27.34 5.91
C LEU A 193 -19.11 27.12 5.08
N GLY A 194 -20.28 27.34 5.69
CA GLY A 194 -21.59 27.21 5.02
C GLY A 194 -21.85 25.85 4.38
N GLY A 195 -21.45 24.76 5.05
CA GLY A 195 -21.53 23.39 4.53
C GLY A 195 -20.24 22.90 3.84
N THR A 196 -19.33 23.79 3.44
CA THR A 196 -18.03 23.40 2.88
C THR A 196 -17.04 23.12 4.01
N LYS A 197 -16.46 21.92 4.06
CA LYS A 197 -15.38 21.58 5.00
C LYS A 197 -14.03 21.71 4.31
N LEU A 198 -13.16 22.58 4.82
CA LEU A 198 -11.77 22.74 4.38
C LEU A 198 -10.82 21.97 5.31
N GLU A 199 -10.15 20.95 4.81
CA GLU A 199 -9.08 20.18 5.46
C GLU A 199 -7.74 20.49 4.77
N THR A 200 -6.63 20.42 5.50
CA THR A 200 -5.27 20.53 4.93
C THR A 200 -4.31 19.53 5.58
N PHE A 201 -3.29 19.14 4.85
CA PHE A 201 -2.25 18.20 5.29
C PHE A 201 -0.87 18.77 4.90
N GLY A 202 0.14 18.66 5.77
CA GLY A 202 1.44 19.34 5.60
C GLY A 202 1.38 20.87 5.77
N PHE A 203 0.32 21.52 5.28
CA PHE A 203 0.06 22.95 5.44
C PHE A 203 -0.77 23.24 6.69
N SER A 204 -0.24 24.05 7.60
CA SER A 204 -0.88 24.43 8.86
C SER A 204 -1.27 25.90 8.95
N GLN A 205 -0.52 26.79 8.28
CA GLN A 205 -0.81 28.22 8.28
C GLN A 205 -1.94 28.52 7.28
N VAL A 206 -3.17 28.12 7.63
CA VAL A 206 -4.36 28.42 6.84
C VAL A 206 -4.92 29.78 7.25
N LYS A 207 -4.91 30.71 6.29
CA LYS A 207 -5.51 32.04 6.40
C LYS A 207 -6.75 32.08 5.53
N LEU A 208 -7.86 32.56 6.07
CA LEU A 208 -9.12 32.78 5.36
C LEU A 208 -9.47 34.27 5.37
N ALA A 209 -10.06 34.76 4.28
CA ALA A 209 -10.67 36.08 4.21
C ALA A 209 -11.91 36.03 3.31
N LEU A 210 -13.02 36.63 3.76
CA LEU A 210 -14.23 36.77 2.95
C LEU A 210 -14.31 38.19 2.38
N ALA A 211 -14.44 38.30 1.06
CA ALA A 211 -14.64 39.54 0.32
C ALA A 211 -15.98 39.46 -0.44
N GLY A 212 -17.07 39.88 0.21
CA GLY A 212 -18.42 39.75 -0.35
C GLY A 212 -18.88 38.29 -0.35
N ASP A 213 -19.15 37.73 -1.54
CA ASP A 213 -19.44 36.31 -1.75
C ASP A 213 -18.18 35.47 -2.04
N VAL A 214 -16.99 36.08 -2.07
CA VAL A 214 -15.73 35.39 -2.36
C VAL A 214 -14.99 35.00 -1.08
N LEU A 215 -14.75 33.69 -0.92
CA LEU A 215 -13.82 33.15 0.08
C LEU A 215 -12.43 33.03 -0.55
N HIS A 216 -11.50 33.87 -0.09
CA HIS A 216 -10.07 33.68 -0.32
C HIS A 216 -9.48 32.79 0.77
N PHE A 217 -8.61 31.87 0.40
CA PHE A 217 -7.84 31.05 1.32
C PHE A 217 -6.36 30.97 0.91
N ARG A 218 -5.48 30.78 1.89
CA ARG A 218 -4.06 30.49 1.68
C ARG A 218 -3.55 29.56 2.78
N ALA A 219 -3.12 28.36 2.41
CA ALA A 219 -2.64 27.30 3.27
C ALA A 219 -1.14 27.11 3.06
N LEU A 220 -0.32 27.52 4.03
CA LEU A 220 1.14 27.47 3.93
C LEU A 220 1.77 26.43 4.85
N ALA A 221 3.00 26.05 4.49
CA ALA A 221 3.94 25.34 5.33
C ALA A 221 4.07 26.01 6.73
N PRO A 222 4.39 25.24 7.77
CA PRO A 222 4.37 25.71 9.16
C PRO A 222 5.42 26.78 9.47
N CYS A 223 6.54 26.71 8.78
CA CYS A 223 7.67 27.63 8.85
C CYS A 223 8.32 27.71 7.46
N GLU A 224 9.40 28.47 7.36
CA GLU A 224 10.35 28.31 6.26
C GLU A 224 10.79 26.84 6.17
N VAL A 225 10.60 26.22 5.01
CA VAL A 225 11.07 24.87 4.71
C VAL A 225 12.44 25.00 4.07
N ILE A 226 13.44 24.30 4.60
CA ILE A 226 14.81 24.30 4.09
C ILE A 226 15.15 22.87 3.69
N LEU A 227 15.04 22.56 2.40
CA LEU A 227 15.31 21.22 1.87
C LEU A 227 16.80 21.04 1.59
N GLN A 228 17.42 20.03 2.18
CA GLN A 228 18.74 19.57 1.76
C GLN A 228 18.66 18.88 0.38
N PRO A 229 19.77 18.76 -0.35
CA PRO A 229 19.78 18.03 -1.63
C PRO A 229 19.34 16.58 -1.46
N GLY A 230 18.34 16.16 -2.24
CA GLY A 230 17.64 14.87 -2.12
C GLY A 230 16.41 14.88 -1.20
N GLU A 231 16.05 16.01 -0.56
CA GLU A 231 14.84 16.12 0.26
C GLU A 231 13.64 16.70 -0.51
N THR A 232 12.45 16.22 -0.14
CA THR A 232 11.15 16.62 -0.71
C THR A 232 10.19 17.01 0.41
N VAL A 233 9.43 18.10 0.21
CA VAL A 233 8.24 18.42 1.00
C VAL A 233 6.98 18.15 0.18
N SER A 234 5.97 17.56 0.81
CA SER A 234 4.63 17.36 0.26
C SER A 234 3.58 17.96 1.20
N GLY A 235 2.58 18.63 0.64
CA GLY A 235 1.39 19.03 1.38
C GLY A 235 0.15 19.02 0.48
N SER A 236 -1.04 18.94 1.09
CA SER A 236 -2.30 18.92 0.37
C SER A 236 -3.42 19.71 1.03
N PHE A 237 -4.48 19.90 0.26
CA PHE A 237 -5.68 20.67 0.54
C PHE A 237 -6.88 19.83 0.10
N ASP A 238 -7.93 19.77 0.92
CA ASP A 238 -9.14 18.99 0.67
C ASP A 238 -10.39 19.80 1.03
N LEU A 239 -11.16 20.22 0.03
CA LEU A 239 -12.38 21.01 0.18
C LEU A 239 -13.62 20.16 -0.13
N LYS A 240 -14.30 19.69 0.92
CA LYS A 240 -15.47 18.80 0.84
C LYS A 240 -16.76 19.59 0.96
N ILE A 241 -17.52 19.75 -0.13
CA ILE A 241 -18.73 20.56 -0.22
C ILE A 241 -19.95 19.75 0.26
N SER A 242 -20.31 19.84 1.54
CA SER A 242 -21.41 19.05 2.12
C SER A 242 -22.77 19.62 1.76
N LEU A 243 -23.64 18.78 1.18
CA LEU A 243 -25.05 19.08 0.94
C LEU A 243 -25.88 19.02 2.25
N GLN A 244 -25.73 20.02 3.12
CA GLN A 244 -26.74 20.32 4.12
C GLN A 244 -27.81 21.23 3.52
N ILE A 245 -28.96 20.66 3.15
CA ILE A 245 -30.15 21.43 2.80
C ILE A 245 -30.60 22.19 4.04
N ALA A 246 -30.49 23.52 4.02
CA ALA A 246 -30.78 24.39 5.16
C ALA A 246 -32.28 24.57 5.43
N CYS A 247 -33.00 23.47 5.70
CA CYS A 247 -34.42 23.48 6.07
C CYS A 247 -34.72 24.17 7.43
N ARG A 248 -33.71 24.68 8.14
CA ARG A 248 -33.84 25.21 9.50
C ARG A 248 -34.25 26.68 9.57
N ASP A 249 -33.93 27.47 8.53
CA ASP A 249 -34.07 28.93 8.52
C ASP A 249 -34.96 29.47 7.38
N MET A 250 -36.04 28.75 7.03
CA MET A 250 -37.11 29.38 6.25
C MET A 250 -37.84 30.42 7.11
N PRO A 251 -37.95 31.70 6.69
CA PRO A 251 -38.83 32.65 7.37
C PRO A 251 -40.28 32.19 7.29
N ARG A 252 -41.01 32.27 8.42
CA ARG A 252 -42.38 31.71 8.57
C ARG A 252 -43.39 32.18 7.50
N SER A 253 -43.18 33.35 6.90
CA SER A 253 -43.98 33.88 5.79
C SER A 253 -43.92 33.03 4.51
N GLY A 254 -42.81 32.35 4.25
CA GLY A 254 -42.66 31.44 3.11
C GLY A 254 -43.47 30.15 3.28
N PHE A 255 -43.44 29.56 4.48
CA PHE A 255 -44.13 28.30 4.76
C PHE A 255 -45.66 28.45 4.67
N SER A 256 -46.23 29.58 5.13
CA SER A 256 -47.67 29.84 4.98
C SER A 256 -48.10 29.90 3.52
N ASN A 257 -47.36 30.63 2.68
CA ASN A 257 -47.62 30.72 1.23
C ASN A 257 -47.48 29.37 0.51
N PHE A 258 -46.57 28.50 0.97
CA PHE A 258 -46.42 27.15 0.42
C PHE A 258 -47.62 26.26 0.80
N VAL A 259 -48.03 26.28 2.08
CA VAL A 259 -49.18 25.50 2.56
C VAL A 259 -50.49 25.96 1.90
N GLU A 260 -50.73 27.26 1.73
CA GLU A 260 -51.92 27.75 1.01
C GLU A 260 -51.94 27.31 -0.46
N LYS A 261 -50.79 27.33 -1.16
CA LYS A 261 -50.71 26.87 -2.55
C LYS A 261 -50.89 25.35 -2.70
N VAL A 262 -50.46 24.56 -1.73
CA VAL A 262 -50.71 23.10 -1.69
C VAL A 262 -52.17 22.80 -1.30
N ALA A 263 -52.79 23.63 -0.45
CA ALA A 263 -54.20 23.50 -0.09
C ALA A 263 -55.16 23.87 -1.24
N ALA A 264 -54.71 24.68 -2.21
CA ALA A 264 -55.47 25.08 -3.39
C ALA A 264 -55.34 24.12 -4.60
N ALA A 265 -54.61 23.00 -4.47
CA ALA A 265 -54.42 22.01 -5.53
C ALA A 265 -55.54 20.94 -5.56
N ASP A 266 -55.82 20.39 -6.74
CA ASP A 266 -57.01 19.58 -7.01
C ASP A 266 -57.09 18.25 -6.20
N SER A 267 -58.32 17.83 -5.93
CA SER A 267 -58.70 16.87 -4.89
C SER A 267 -58.19 15.44 -5.10
N ASP A 268 -57.94 15.02 -6.33
CA ASP A 268 -57.42 13.67 -6.61
C ASP A 268 -55.91 13.55 -6.31
N ALA A 269 -55.14 14.63 -6.43
CA ALA A 269 -53.75 14.65 -5.98
C ALA A 269 -53.64 14.48 -4.44
N GLN A 270 -54.59 15.05 -3.67
CA GLN A 270 -54.68 14.79 -2.23
C GLN A 270 -55.09 13.34 -1.91
N LYS A 271 -55.92 12.69 -2.73
CA LYS A 271 -56.26 11.26 -2.54
C LYS A 271 -55.03 10.38 -2.73
N GLU A 272 -54.30 10.51 -3.83
CA GLU A 272 -53.15 9.64 -4.09
C GLU A 272 -52.02 9.89 -3.09
N LEU A 273 -51.77 11.14 -2.69
CA LEU A 273 -50.79 11.43 -1.64
C LEU A 273 -51.19 10.80 -0.29
N ARG A 274 -52.47 10.87 0.11
CA ARG A 274 -52.95 10.21 1.34
C ARG A 274 -52.87 8.68 1.25
N ALA A 275 -53.16 8.10 0.09
CA ALA A 275 -53.03 6.65 -0.13
C ALA A 275 -51.58 6.19 0.02
N ARG A 276 -50.64 6.87 -0.63
CA ARG A 276 -49.19 6.57 -0.56
C ARG A 276 -48.61 6.77 0.85
N VAL A 277 -49.09 7.76 1.61
CA VAL A 277 -48.69 7.94 3.03
C VAL A 277 -49.22 6.79 3.89
N ALA A 278 -50.49 6.42 3.77
CA ALA A 278 -51.07 5.31 4.53
C ALA A 278 -50.40 3.95 4.22
N GLU A 279 -49.98 3.75 2.95
CA GLU A 279 -49.22 2.56 2.57
C GLU A 279 -47.80 2.55 3.16
N LEU A 280 -47.11 3.70 3.21
CA LEU A 280 -45.82 3.81 3.90
C LEU A 280 -45.95 3.57 5.42
N GLU A 281 -46.98 4.10 6.06
CA GLU A 281 -47.24 3.86 7.49
C GLU A 281 -47.50 2.36 7.76
N ALA A 282 -48.28 1.69 6.91
CA ALA A 282 -48.50 0.25 7.02
C ALA A 282 -47.21 -0.58 6.86
N GLN A 283 -46.34 -0.21 5.92
CA GLN A 283 -45.04 -0.87 5.72
C GLN A 283 -44.09 -0.64 6.90
N LEU A 284 -44.03 0.57 7.45
CA LEU A 284 -43.18 0.88 8.61
C LEU A 284 -43.65 0.16 9.89
N VAL A 285 -44.96 -0.02 10.07
CA VAL A 285 -45.52 -0.83 11.17
C VAL A 285 -45.15 -2.31 11.02
N GLN A 286 -45.15 -2.88 9.81
CA GLN A 286 -44.70 -4.26 9.58
C GLN A 286 -43.21 -4.47 9.84
N LEU A 287 -42.37 -3.44 9.68
CA LEU A 287 -40.93 -3.50 9.94
C LEU A 287 -40.56 -3.29 11.43
N GLY A 288 -41.53 -3.04 12.31
CA GLY A 288 -41.33 -2.96 13.76
C GLY A 288 -40.52 -1.75 14.25
N VAL A 289 -40.32 -0.72 13.41
CA VAL A 289 -39.48 0.44 13.73
C VAL A 289 -40.27 1.49 14.53
N GLY A 290 -40.35 1.29 15.85
CA GLY A 290 -40.97 2.22 16.79
C GLY A 290 -40.14 3.48 17.02
N CYS A 291 -40.33 4.52 16.20
CA CYS A 291 -39.63 5.81 16.32
C CYS A 291 -40.09 6.64 17.53
N ILE A 292 -39.37 6.54 18.66
CA ILE A 292 -39.48 7.50 19.77
C ILE A 292 -38.81 8.81 19.37
N TRP A 293 -39.60 9.89 19.22
CA TRP A 293 -39.07 11.24 19.04
C TRP A 293 -38.71 11.86 20.39
N TRP A 294 -37.43 12.21 20.56
CA TRP A 294 -36.97 13.09 21.64
C TRP A 294 -36.69 14.48 21.05
N ALA A 295 -37.52 15.46 21.39
CA ALA A 295 -37.29 16.86 21.06
C ALA A 295 -36.62 17.56 22.25
N SER A 296 -35.54 18.30 21.97
CA SER A 296 -34.77 19.01 23.00
C SER A 296 -35.33 20.41 23.31
N ASP A 297 -35.49 20.64 24.61
CA ASP A 297 -35.38 21.93 25.33
C ASP A 297 -36.65 22.78 25.64
N GLU A 298 -36.52 23.49 26.77
CA GLU A 298 -37.36 24.43 27.53
C GLU A 298 -38.89 24.25 27.65
N PHE A 299 -39.63 23.77 26.64
CA PHE A 299 -41.10 23.79 26.69
C PHE A 299 -41.69 22.86 27.78
N SER A 300 -41.08 21.69 27.98
CA SER A 300 -41.61 20.65 28.88
C SER A 300 -41.58 21.02 30.37
N ARG A 301 -40.77 22.00 30.79
CA ARG A 301 -40.60 22.36 32.23
C ARG A 301 -41.81 23.06 32.84
N ARG A 302 -42.71 23.66 32.03
CA ARG A 302 -43.95 24.27 32.56
C ARG A 302 -45.11 23.28 32.66
N ILE A 303 -45.29 22.39 31.67
CA ILE A 303 -46.44 21.47 31.63
C ILE A 303 -46.37 20.42 32.77
N TRP A 304 -45.18 19.96 33.13
CA TRP A 304 -45.00 19.04 34.26
C TRP A 304 -45.28 19.66 35.65
N ALA A 305 -45.24 21.00 35.77
CA ALA A 305 -45.49 21.67 37.05
C ALA A 305 -46.98 21.72 37.43
N ASP A 306 -47.89 21.79 36.45
CA ASP A 306 -49.33 21.80 36.69
C ASP A 306 -49.94 20.39 36.67
N ALA A 307 -49.37 19.44 35.92
CA ALA A 307 -49.81 18.04 35.93
C ALA A 307 -49.73 17.39 37.34
N VAL A 308 -48.72 17.76 38.12
CA VAL A 308 -48.52 17.26 39.51
C VAL A 308 -49.50 17.88 40.51
N ARG A 309 -50.29 18.89 40.12
CA ARG A 309 -51.27 19.57 41.00
C ARG A 309 -52.70 19.02 40.93
N GLN A 310 -53.03 18.09 40.03
CA GLN A 310 -54.41 17.63 39.81
C GLN A 310 -54.72 16.19 40.25
N MET A 311 -53.79 15.46 40.90
CA MET A 311 -54.07 14.14 41.48
C MET A 311 -53.67 14.06 42.96
N ALA A 312 -54.33 14.88 43.77
CA ALA A 312 -54.38 14.74 45.22
C ALA A 312 -55.85 14.80 45.67
N GLY A 313 -56.40 13.70 46.20
CA GLY A 313 -57.81 13.62 46.57
C GLY A 313 -58.16 12.40 47.42
N TYR A 314 -58.42 12.66 48.71
CA TYR A 314 -59.18 11.85 49.67
C TYR A 314 -58.56 10.54 50.24
N HIS A 315 -58.25 10.60 51.55
CA HIS A 315 -58.56 9.64 52.64
C HIS A 315 -58.28 8.11 52.50
N ASP A 316 -57.85 7.36 53.53
CA ASP A 316 -57.25 7.64 54.85
C ASP A 316 -56.77 6.30 55.50
N LEU A 317 -56.31 6.33 56.77
CA LEU A 317 -56.19 5.22 57.74
C LEU A 317 -55.06 4.17 57.62
N GLU A 318 -54.11 4.30 58.55
CA GLU A 318 -53.68 3.31 59.57
C GLU A 318 -53.44 1.81 59.26
N THR A 319 -52.16 1.41 59.38
CA THR A 319 -51.65 0.47 60.42
C THR A 319 -51.94 -1.06 60.38
N MET A 320 -50.85 -1.83 60.63
CA MET A 320 -50.74 -3.21 61.18
C MET A 320 -50.72 -4.49 60.29
N CYS A 321 -49.61 -5.24 60.47
CA CYS A 321 -49.46 -6.71 60.57
C CYS A 321 -49.69 -7.69 59.39
N CYS A 322 -48.60 -8.41 59.07
CA CYS A 322 -48.47 -9.87 58.90
C CYS A 322 -49.42 -10.65 57.95
N MET A 323 -48.88 -11.19 56.85
CA MET A 323 -48.43 -12.62 56.81
C MET A 323 -47.63 -12.97 55.54
N GLU A 324 -47.18 -14.23 55.46
CA GLU A 324 -46.47 -14.90 54.35
C GLU A 324 -47.46 -15.20 53.17
N ASP A 325 -47.11 -15.80 52.02
CA ASP A 325 -46.01 -16.72 51.69
C ASP A 325 -45.81 -16.93 50.16
N HIS A 326 -44.73 -17.63 49.77
CA HIS A 326 -44.53 -18.41 48.52
C HIS A 326 -44.46 -17.65 47.16
N HIS A 327 -43.76 -18.10 46.10
CA HIS A 327 -42.66 -19.07 45.91
C HIS A 327 -42.10 -18.95 44.46
N PHE A 328 -40.79 -19.14 44.23
CA PHE A 328 -40.08 -19.80 43.08
C PHE A 328 -38.61 -19.29 43.02
N LYS A 329 -37.60 -20.04 43.48
CA LYS A 329 -36.92 -21.21 42.87
C LYS A 329 -36.00 -20.90 41.66
N VAL A 330 -34.69 -20.88 41.94
CA VAL A 330 -33.57 -20.97 40.98
C VAL A 330 -32.85 -22.31 41.18
N PRO A 331 -32.41 -23.04 40.13
CA PRO A 331 -31.77 -24.34 40.29
C PRO A 331 -30.28 -24.25 40.66
N VAL A 332 -29.86 -25.12 41.58
CA VAL A 332 -28.44 -25.42 41.85
C VAL A 332 -28.21 -26.90 41.55
N LEU A 333 -27.19 -27.23 40.76
CA LEU A 333 -26.74 -28.61 40.57
C LEU A 333 -25.40 -28.85 41.30
N LYS A 334 -25.20 -30.10 41.73
CA LYS A 334 -24.14 -30.50 42.67
C LYS A 334 -22.88 -30.98 41.94
N ILE A 335 -21.72 -30.79 42.57
CA ILE A 335 -20.52 -31.59 42.31
C ILE A 335 -20.24 -32.44 43.58
N ALA A 336 -19.77 -33.67 43.38
CA ALA A 336 -19.65 -34.69 44.42
C ALA A 336 -18.29 -34.68 45.16
N LYS A 337 -18.19 -35.43 46.27
CA LYS A 337 -16.96 -35.68 47.02
C LYS A 337 -16.38 -37.08 46.74
N SER A 338 -15.07 -37.17 46.54
CA SER A 338 -14.13 -38.31 46.77
C SER A 338 -13.00 -38.26 45.71
N SER A 339 -11.76 -38.68 45.96
CA SER A 339 -11.02 -38.93 47.22
C SER A 339 -9.50 -38.84 46.98
N CYS A 340 -8.73 -38.70 48.07
CA CYS A 340 -7.27 -38.56 48.19
C CYS A 340 -6.34 -39.06 47.07
N SER A 341 -5.36 -38.22 46.70
CA SER A 341 -3.92 -38.57 46.76
C SER A 341 -3.05 -37.32 46.92
N THR A 342 -1.73 -37.46 47.05
CA THR A 342 -0.80 -36.47 47.66
C THR A 342 0.28 -35.91 46.72
N ARG A 343 1.00 -34.87 47.21
CA ARG A 343 2.13 -34.10 46.65
C ARG A 343 1.75 -32.82 45.87
N ASP A 344 2.42 -31.67 46.04
CA ASP A 344 3.49 -31.30 47.00
C ASP A 344 3.37 -29.84 47.49
N MET A 345 4.19 -29.43 48.47
CA MET A 345 3.93 -28.25 49.33
C MET A 345 4.33 -26.87 48.77
N SER A 346 3.61 -25.86 49.27
CA SER A 346 3.73 -24.42 48.97
C SER A 346 4.98 -23.73 49.53
N TRP A 347 5.50 -22.73 48.80
CA TRP A 347 6.45 -21.73 49.28
C TRP A 347 5.82 -20.32 49.32
N VAL A 348 4.96 -20.08 50.31
CA VAL A 348 4.46 -18.73 50.69
C VAL A 348 4.38 -18.68 52.23
N TYR A 349 4.65 -17.51 52.83
CA TYR A 349 4.83 -17.24 54.27
C TYR A 349 6.20 -17.57 54.88
N PHE A 350 7.21 -16.73 54.60
CA PHE A 350 8.37 -16.59 55.50
C PHE A 350 9.00 -15.17 55.47
N LEU A 351 8.25 -14.15 55.92
CA LEU A 351 8.81 -12.80 56.14
C LEU A 351 7.95 -11.92 57.08
N ALA A 352 7.63 -12.43 58.29
CA ALA A 352 6.71 -11.76 59.23
C ALA A 352 7.04 -11.90 60.73
N MET A 353 8.31 -12.06 61.11
CA MET A 353 8.77 -11.86 62.50
C MET A 353 10.25 -11.44 62.56
N LEU A 354 10.52 -10.19 62.94
CA LEU A 354 11.71 -9.76 63.70
C LEU A 354 11.66 -8.23 63.97
N SER A 355 10.72 -7.78 64.83
CA SER A 355 10.57 -6.35 65.14
C SER A 355 10.07 -6.07 66.56
N SER A 356 10.86 -6.42 67.58
CA SER A 356 10.76 -5.86 68.94
C SER A 356 11.95 -6.26 69.82
N CYS A 357 12.92 -5.35 69.99
CA CYS A 357 13.60 -5.04 71.26
C CYS A 357 14.76 -4.04 71.05
N ALA A 358 14.76 -2.93 71.81
CA ALA A 358 15.76 -1.85 71.82
C ALA A 358 15.98 -1.13 70.45
N GLY A 359 16.41 0.13 70.42
CA GLY A 359 16.58 1.11 71.49
C GLY A 359 17.00 2.44 70.87
N GLY A 360 16.16 3.48 70.96
CA GLY A 360 16.29 4.64 70.07
C GLY A 360 17.46 5.59 70.39
N ARG A 361 18.09 6.12 69.33
CA ARG A 361 18.77 7.43 69.29
C ARG A 361 18.82 7.97 67.85
N ARG A 362 18.96 9.30 67.73
CA ARG A 362 18.74 10.07 66.49
C ARG A 362 19.81 9.79 65.43
N VAL A 363 19.40 9.57 64.19
CA VAL A 363 20.25 9.68 62.99
C VAL A 363 19.88 10.98 62.26
N ARG A 364 20.89 11.78 61.87
CA ARG A 364 20.68 12.98 61.03
C ARG A 364 20.68 12.56 59.56
N ILE A 365 19.73 13.07 58.77
CA ILE A 365 19.75 12.96 57.32
C ILE A 365 20.92 13.79 56.79
N LEU A 366 21.85 13.16 56.07
CA LEU A 366 22.93 13.84 55.33
C LEU A 366 22.78 13.57 53.83
N ARG A 367 22.74 14.66 53.06
CA ARG A 367 22.38 14.68 51.64
C ARG A 367 23.64 14.55 50.79
N ILE A 368 23.97 13.33 50.36
CA ILE A 368 25.12 13.07 49.50
C ILE A 368 24.74 13.31 48.03
N ARG A 369 25.46 14.21 47.35
CA ARG A 369 25.47 14.32 45.89
C ARG A 369 26.32 13.19 45.31
N GLN A 370 25.83 12.49 44.29
CA GLN A 370 26.73 11.80 43.36
C GLN A 370 27.47 12.83 42.49
N THR A 371 28.72 12.54 42.19
CA THR A 371 29.51 13.23 41.16
C THR A 371 30.27 12.17 40.37
N ASN A 372 30.30 12.31 39.04
CA ASN A 372 30.96 11.38 38.14
C ASN A 372 32.49 11.50 38.25
N GLN A 373 33.22 10.40 38.04
CA GLN A 373 34.47 10.47 37.29
C GLN A 373 34.87 9.13 36.65
N ILE A 374 35.81 9.20 35.71
CA ILE A 374 36.19 8.14 34.77
C ILE A 374 37.71 7.92 34.83
N PHE A 375 38.12 6.66 35.04
CA PHE A 375 39.35 5.94 34.65
C PHE A 375 40.77 6.56 34.62
N TRP A 376 41.74 5.68 34.95
CA TRP A 376 43.20 5.67 34.63
C TRP A 376 44.05 6.85 35.12
N GLN A 377 45.11 6.67 35.90
CA GLN A 377 46.33 5.90 35.54
C GLN A 377 47.10 5.31 36.76
N VAL A 378 48.20 4.61 36.47
CA VAL A 378 49.09 3.91 37.41
C VAL A 378 50.34 4.74 37.73
N LEU A 379 50.79 4.75 39.00
CA LEU A 379 52.22 4.85 39.37
C LEU A 379 52.42 4.51 40.87
N PHE A 380 53.50 3.77 41.18
CA PHE A 380 54.00 3.59 42.56
C PHE A 380 55.03 4.66 42.90
N PRO A 381 55.16 5.06 44.18
CA PRO A 381 56.38 4.69 44.90
C PRO A 381 56.14 4.16 46.33
N GLY A 382 57.21 3.63 46.94
CA GLY A 382 57.20 3.01 48.27
C GLY A 382 57.54 3.96 49.45
N PRO A 383 58.22 3.47 50.50
CA PRO A 383 57.49 3.25 51.76
C PRO A 383 57.88 4.17 52.92
N GLY A 384 56.88 4.83 53.52
CA GLY A 384 57.03 5.59 54.77
C GLY A 384 56.75 4.73 56.02
N ARG A 385 57.70 4.67 56.96
CA ARG A 385 57.53 3.97 58.24
C ARG A 385 56.81 4.86 59.26
N VAL A 386 55.76 4.35 59.90
CA VAL A 386 55.31 4.81 61.22
C VAL A 386 55.01 3.57 62.07
N ALA A 387 55.65 3.46 63.24
CA ALA A 387 55.41 2.35 64.16
C ALA A 387 54.23 2.67 65.09
N GLY A 388 53.17 1.87 65.03
CA GLY A 388 52.02 1.95 65.93
C GLY A 388 51.74 0.58 66.56
N VAL A 389 51.89 0.48 67.88
CA VAL A 389 51.72 -0.79 68.60
C VAL A 389 50.25 -1.21 68.64
N TRP A 390 49.91 -2.28 67.92
CA TRP A 390 48.64 -2.98 68.06
C TRP A 390 48.89 -4.40 68.57
N ARG A 391 48.15 -4.81 69.60
CA ARG A 391 48.15 -6.20 70.10
C ARG A 391 47.48 -7.08 69.05
N ALA A 392 48.11 -8.20 68.69
CA ALA A 392 47.53 -9.17 67.78
C ALA A 392 46.23 -9.77 68.38
N PRO A 393 45.12 -9.84 67.61
CA PRO A 393 43.98 -10.68 67.99
C PRO A 393 44.38 -12.16 67.88
N SER A 394 43.70 -13.05 68.61
CA SER A 394 44.03 -14.47 68.57
C SER A 394 43.76 -15.07 67.18
N PRO A 395 44.52 -16.10 66.74
CA PRO A 395 44.36 -16.68 65.41
C PRO A 395 42.97 -17.26 65.15
N PHE A 396 42.21 -17.58 66.21
CA PHE A 396 40.84 -18.10 66.13
C PHE A 396 39.88 -17.12 65.46
N PHE A 397 40.01 -15.80 65.71
CA PHE A 397 39.14 -14.79 65.09
C PHE A 397 39.48 -14.52 63.63
N ILE A 398 40.75 -14.65 63.24
CA ILE A 398 41.19 -14.48 61.85
C ILE A 398 40.64 -15.62 60.98
N ALA A 399 40.69 -16.87 61.47
CA ALA A 399 40.13 -18.03 60.77
C ALA A 399 38.61 -17.91 60.55
N ILE A 400 37.86 -17.49 61.56
CA ILE A 400 36.40 -17.27 61.44
C ILE A 400 36.10 -16.12 60.49
N GLY A 401 36.84 -15.00 60.57
CA GLY A 401 36.68 -13.88 59.64
C GLY A 401 36.94 -14.26 58.18
N MET A 402 37.96 -15.08 57.92
CA MET A 402 38.23 -15.59 56.57
C MET A 402 37.14 -16.55 56.09
N MET A 403 36.72 -17.53 56.91
CA MET A 403 35.63 -18.45 56.53
C MET A 403 34.33 -17.73 56.23
N LEU A 404 33.91 -16.78 57.08
CA LEU A 404 32.68 -16.02 56.85
C LEU A 404 32.76 -15.17 55.57
N ASN A 405 33.90 -14.52 55.31
CA ASN A 405 34.06 -13.73 54.08
C ASN A 405 34.09 -14.61 52.82
N SER A 406 34.70 -15.81 52.89
CA SER A 406 34.63 -16.81 51.82
C SER A 406 33.22 -17.34 51.59
N ILE A 407 32.43 -17.56 52.65
CA ILE A 407 31.03 -17.97 52.55
C ILE A 407 30.19 -16.84 51.97
N SER A 408 30.39 -15.58 52.38
CA SER A 408 29.70 -14.43 51.78
C SER A 408 30.04 -14.25 50.30
N LEU A 409 31.30 -14.43 49.90
CA LEU A 409 31.71 -14.41 48.48
C LEU A 409 31.11 -15.57 47.68
N LEU A 410 31.02 -16.78 48.26
CA LEU A 410 30.33 -17.91 47.64
C LEU A 410 28.82 -17.66 47.51
N VAL A 411 28.16 -17.12 48.53
CA VAL A 411 26.72 -16.82 48.50
C VAL A 411 26.41 -15.68 47.53
N LEU A 412 27.24 -14.64 47.44
CA LEU A 412 27.13 -13.60 46.40
C LEU A 412 27.43 -14.16 44.99
N GLY A 413 28.43 -15.05 44.86
CA GLY A 413 28.74 -15.73 43.61
C GLY A 413 27.59 -16.61 43.12
N PHE A 414 27.00 -17.42 44.00
CA PHE A 414 25.82 -18.23 43.67
C PHE A 414 24.55 -17.40 43.47
N ALA A 415 24.32 -16.34 44.25
CA ALA A 415 23.19 -15.44 44.03
C ALA A 415 23.28 -14.76 42.65
N ASN A 416 24.46 -14.24 42.28
CA ASN A 416 24.69 -13.68 40.95
C ASN A 416 24.60 -14.75 39.85
N ALA A 417 25.13 -15.97 40.05
CA ALA A 417 25.01 -17.05 39.08
C ALA A 417 23.57 -17.60 38.92
N ILE A 418 22.69 -17.37 39.90
CA ILE A 418 21.26 -17.71 39.85
C ILE A 418 20.44 -16.56 39.26
N LEU A 419 20.81 -15.30 39.50
CA LEU A 419 20.19 -14.12 38.87
C LEU A 419 20.64 -13.89 37.42
N VAL A 420 21.85 -14.30 37.03
CA VAL A 420 22.34 -14.26 35.64
C VAL A 420 21.83 -15.45 34.80
N LYS A 421 20.95 -16.29 35.37
CA LYS A 421 20.07 -17.19 34.58
C LYS A 421 18.83 -16.49 34.03
N ASP A 422 18.62 -15.21 34.30
CA ASP A 422 17.52 -14.45 33.73
C ASP A 422 17.74 -14.21 32.23
N VAL A 423 16.77 -14.64 31.43
CA VAL A 423 16.60 -14.36 29.98
C VAL A 423 17.83 -14.56 29.06
N GLN A 424 18.62 -15.63 29.27
CA GLN A 424 19.02 -16.44 28.10
C GLN A 424 17.78 -17.21 27.61
N GLN A 425 16.81 -16.48 27.04
CA GLN A 425 15.66 -17.06 26.37
C GLN A 425 16.18 -17.78 25.14
N THR A 426 16.44 -19.08 25.29
CA THR A 426 16.96 -19.96 24.25
C THR A 426 16.20 -19.73 22.96
N ARG A 427 16.92 -19.60 21.84
CA ARG A 427 16.39 -19.33 20.50
C ARG A 427 15.62 -20.55 19.98
N ILE A 428 14.48 -20.81 20.60
CA ILE A 428 13.54 -21.86 20.24
C ILE A 428 12.88 -21.38 18.94
N GLU A 429 13.00 -22.19 17.90
CA GLU A 429 12.21 -22.03 16.68
C GLU A 429 10.72 -22.08 17.06
N THR A 430 10.02 -21.00 16.71
CA THR A 430 8.61 -20.79 17.01
C THR A 430 7.87 -20.38 15.73
N CYS A 431 6.55 -20.42 15.72
CA CYS A 431 5.80 -19.88 14.59
C CYS A 431 4.44 -19.29 14.97
N SER A 432 3.88 -18.53 14.04
CA SER A 432 2.48 -18.07 14.07
C SER A 432 1.83 -18.30 12.70
N PRO A 433 0.55 -18.68 12.64
CA PRO A 433 -0.19 -18.74 11.38
C PRO A 433 -0.22 -17.38 10.68
N LEU A 434 -0.02 -17.38 9.36
CA LEU A 434 -0.27 -16.23 8.49
C LEU A 434 -1.64 -16.40 7.85
N LYS A 435 -2.64 -15.68 8.35
CA LYS A 435 -3.99 -15.74 7.81
C LYS A 435 -4.02 -15.19 6.39
N ASN A 436 -4.54 -15.98 5.45
CA ASN A 436 -4.59 -15.62 4.04
C ASN A 436 -5.85 -14.78 3.72
N HIS A 437 -5.67 -13.58 3.15
CA HIS A 437 -6.75 -12.69 2.67
C HIS A 437 -6.70 -12.48 1.14
N GLN A 438 -6.10 -13.43 0.42
CA GLN A 438 -5.82 -13.47 -1.01
C GLN A 438 -4.76 -12.46 -1.46
N THR A 439 -5.03 -11.16 -1.29
CA THR A 439 -4.14 -10.06 -1.70
C THR A 439 -3.03 -9.74 -0.71
N TYR A 440 -3.20 -10.10 0.56
CA TYR A 440 -2.21 -9.96 1.62
C TYR A 440 -2.34 -11.08 2.66
N SER A 441 -1.34 -11.22 3.53
CA SER A 441 -1.37 -12.09 4.70
C SER A 441 -1.28 -11.29 6.01
N SER A 442 -2.05 -11.69 7.03
CA SER A 442 -1.97 -11.10 8.37
C SER A 442 -1.50 -12.09 9.43
N VAL A 443 -0.95 -11.59 10.53
CA VAL A 443 -0.58 -12.39 11.70
C VAL A 443 -1.32 -11.91 12.94
N GLU A 444 -1.62 -12.83 13.86
CA GLU A 444 -2.19 -12.48 15.15
C GLU A 444 -1.14 -11.85 16.06
N VAL A 445 -1.36 -10.58 16.45
CA VAL A 445 -0.50 -9.82 17.36
C VAL A 445 -1.30 -9.41 18.59
N ALA A 446 -0.76 -9.70 19.77
CA ALA A 446 -1.37 -9.38 21.06
C ALA A 446 -0.63 -8.19 21.69
N ILE A 447 -1.36 -7.14 22.06
CA ILE A 447 -0.82 -5.86 22.54
C ILE A 447 -1.47 -5.51 23.89
N GLY A 448 -0.66 -5.19 24.89
CA GLY A 448 -1.10 -4.69 26.19
C GLY A 448 -1.21 -5.74 27.32
N ASN A 449 -1.56 -5.26 28.51
CA ASN A 449 -1.71 -6.09 29.71
C ASN A 449 -2.91 -5.64 30.57
N PRO A 450 -4.07 -6.34 30.53
CA PRO A 450 -4.39 -7.51 29.69
C PRO A 450 -4.27 -7.26 28.19
N ALA A 451 -3.92 -8.32 27.46
CA ALA A 451 -3.65 -8.24 26.03
C ALA A 451 -4.92 -8.14 25.19
N GLN A 452 -4.91 -7.20 24.25
CA GLN A 452 -5.88 -7.02 23.17
C GLN A 452 -5.30 -7.64 21.89
N THR A 453 -6.09 -8.41 21.15
CA THR A 453 -5.61 -9.22 20.01
C THR A 453 -6.05 -8.67 18.66
N PHE A 454 -5.10 -8.42 17.77
CA PHE A 454 -5.29 -7.81 16.45
C PHE A 454 -4.75 -8.66 15.30
N SER A 455 -5.31 -8.49 14.11
CA SER A 455 -4.89 -9.09 12.85
C SER A 455 -4.11 -8.06 12.02
N LEU A 456 -2.79 -7.98 12.22
CA LEU A 456 -1.93 -7.00 11.55
C LEU A 456 -1.33 -7.59 10.26
N VAL A 457 -1.23 -6.81 9.18
CA VAL A 457 -0.57 -7.23 7.93
C VAL A 457 0.89 -7.56 8.20
N ALA A 458 1.38 -8.71 7.72
CA ALA A 458 2.78 -9.11 7.89
C ALA A 458 3.62 -8.56 6.72
N ASP A 459 4.41 -7.52 6.99
CA ASP A 459 4.98 -6.62 5.99
C ASP A 459 6.51 -6.61 6.08
N THR A 460 7.21 -7.07 5.04
CA THR A 460 8.68 -7.06 4.97
C THR A 460 9.24 -5.78 4.34
N GLY A 461 8.41 -4.95 3.71
CA GLY A 461 8.76 -3.61 3.26
C GLY A 461 9.02 -2.64 4.41
N SER A 462 8.24 -2.66 5.49
CA SER A 462 8.40 -1.73 6.64
C SER A 462 8.93 -2.38 7.93
N ASN A 463 9.35 -1.55 8.91
CA ASN A 463 9.88 -1.98 10.22
C ASN A 463 8.93 -1.73 11.40
N SER A 464 7.84 -0.99 11.19
CA SER A 464 7.04 -0.42 12.26
C SER A 464 5.95 -1.37 12.77
N CYS A 465 5.76 -1.45 14.09
CA CYS A 465 4.59 -2.10 14.68
C CYS A 465 3.47 -1.07 14.82
N ILE A 466 2.50 -1.10 13.90
CA ILE A 466 1.39 -0.15 13.79
C ILE A 466 0.08 -0.83 14.13
N VAL A 467 -0.73 -0.24 15.02
CA VAL A 467 -2.09 -0.68 15.32
C VAL A 467 -3.09 0.47 15.17
N LYS A 468 -4.30 0.18 14.71
CA LYS A 468 -5.39 1.15 14.60
C LYS A 468 -5.89 1.56 15.98
N ASP A 469 -5.77 2.83 16.34
CA ASP A 469 -6.23 3.34 17.64
C ASP A 469 -7.73 3.68 17.63
N CYS A 470 -8.43 3.50 18.75
CA CYS A 470 -9.85 3.85 18.84
C CYS A 470 -10.13 5.37 18.83
N ALA A 471 -9.10 6.21 19.00
CA ALA A 471 -9.18 7.65 18.76
C ALA A 471 -9.21 8.01 17.26
N CYS A 472 -8.92 7.08 16.34
CA CYS A 472 -8.94 7.34 14.91
C CYS A 472 -10.37 7.60 14.39
N LYS A 473 -10.71 8.87 14.17
CA LYS A 473 -12.05 9.30 13.75
C LYS A 473 -12.32 9.07 12.25
N GLN A 474 -11.27 9.05 11.42
CA GLN A 474 -11.41 8.87 9.97
C GLN A 474 -11.43 7.39 9.57
N CYS A 475 -10.79 6.53 10.35
CA CYS A 475 -10.70 5.08 10.13
C CYS A 475 -12.07 4.40 9.92
N PRO A 476 -12.29 3.69 8.79
CA PRO A 476 -13.51 2.95 8.53
C PRO A 476 -13.86 1.95 9.64
N LYS A 477 -15.16 1.87 9.98
CA LYS A 477 -15.67 0.85 10.92
C LYS A 477 -15.60 -0.58 10.36
N SER A 478 -15.46 -0.72 9.03
CA SER A 478 -15.20 -1.99 8.34
C SER A 478 -13.81 -2.56 8.65
N TRP A 479 -12.85 -1.73 9.07
CA TRP A 479 -11.47 -2.12 9.34
C TRP A 479 -11.28 -2.99 10.62
N GLY A 480 -12.33 -3.60 11.17
CA GLY A 480 -12.23 -4.45 12.36
C GLY A 480 -11.99 -3.68 13.67
N LYS A 481 -11.36 -4.34 14.65
CA LYS A 481 -11.08 -3.82 15.99
C LYS A 481 -10.17 -2.60 15.97
N CYS A 482 -10.15 -1.86 17.08
CA CYS A 482 -9.18 -0.81 17.37
C CYS A 482 -8.61 -1.00 18.79
N PHE A 483 -7.47 -0.40 19.06
CA PHE A 483 -6.76 -0.49 20.34
C PHE A 483 -7.22 0.57 21.35
N THR A 484 -7.37 0.16 22.61
CA THR A 484 -7.79 1.01 23.74
C THR A 484 -6.70 1.10 24.80
N GLY A 485 -5.51 1.56 24.41
CA GLY A 485 -4.31 1.58 25.25
C GLY A 485 -4.51 2.14 26.67
N PRO A 486 -4.92 3.42 26.81
CA PRO A 486 -5.09 4.06 28.12
C PRO A 486 -6.15 3.43 29.04
N GLU A 487 -7.14 2.74 28.48
CA GLU A 487 -8.30 2.22 29.22
C GLU A 487 -8.14 0.76 29.62
N HIS A 488 -7.53 -0.06 28.76
CA HIS A 488 -7.41 -1.52 28.97
C HIS A 488 -6.02 -1.99 29.40
N SER A 489 -4.93 -1.28 29.06
CA SER A 489 -3.58 -1.80 29.25
C SER A 489 -2.81 -1.08 30.37
N LYS A 490 -2.33 -1.87 31.34
CA LYS A 490 -1.54 -1.39 32.50
C LYS A 490 -0.06 -1.17 32.18
N SER A 491 0.41 -1.71 31.07
CA SER A 491 1.76 -1.52 30.53
C SER A 491 1.82 -0.39 29.49
N PHE A 492 0.67 0.14 29.08
CA PHE A 492 0.60 1.24 28.13
C PHE A 492 1.26 2.51 28.68
N ASN A 493 2.09 3.14 27.86
CA ASN A 493 2.70 4.43 28.12
C ASN A 493 2.75 5.26 26.84
N LEU A 494 2.05 6.39 26.83
CA LEU A 494 2.11 7.39 25.77
C LEU A 494 3.12 8.49 26.18
N PRO A 495 4.38 8.44 25.73
CA PRO A 495 5.38 9.43 26.09
C PRO A 495 4.99 10.81 25.56
N LEU A 496 4.71 11.72 26.48
CA LEU A 496 4.55 13.14 26.16
C LEU A 496 5.94 13.79 26.06
N PHE A 497 6.16 14.52 24.98
CA PHE A 497 7.35 15.30 24.70
C PHE A 497 7.05 16.79 24.90
N LYS A 498 8.04 17.54 25.35
CA LYS A 498 7.89 18.98 25.51
C LYS A 498 7.95 19.64 24.12
N VAL A 499 6.94 20.43 23.80
CA VAL A 499 6.88 21.27 22.60
C VAL A 499 8.03 22.28 22.64
N THR A 500 9.06 22.07 21.83
CA THR A 500 10.29 22.89 21.83
C THR A 500 10.17 24.16 21.00
N ASN A 501 9.50 24.10 19.85
CA ASN A 501 9.22 25.21 18.94
C ASN A 501 7.69 25.36 18.74
N ASN A 502 7.23 26.41 18.04
CA ASN A 502 5.80 26.58 17.72
C ASN A 502 5.24 25.35 17.00
N THR A 503 4.40 24.56 17.68
CA THR A 503 3.66 23.45 17.07
C THR A 503 2.38 23.92 16.41
N ASN A 504 2.08 23.28 15.28
CA ASN A 504 0.90 23.49 14.44
C ASN A 504 -0.42 22.96 15.03
N SER A 505 -0.52 22.91 16.35
CA SER A 505 -1.73 22.50 17.04
C SER A 505 -2.26 23.71 17.82
N PRO A 506 -3.46 24.21 17.53
CA PRO A 506 -4.00 25.43 18.16
C PRO A 506 -4.15 25.32 19.69
N ASN A 507 -4.07 24.10 20.22
CA ASN A 507 -4.21 23.78 21.64
C ASN A 507 -2.86 23.51 22.35
N LEU A 508 -1.72 23.57 21.65
CA LEU A 508 -0.39 23.28 22.20
C LEU A 508 0.57 24.47 22.02
N LYS A 509 0.84 25.16 23.12
CA LYS A 509 1.77 26.27 23.20
C LYS A 509 3.20 25.76 23.34
N GLN A 510 4.17 26.62 23.02
CA GLN A 510 5.57 26.32 23.27
C GLN A 510 5.79 26.01 24.76
N GLY A 511 6.28 24.81 25.03
CA GLY A 511 6.52 24.28 26.37
C GLY A 511 5.42 23.37 26.94
N ASP A 512 4.29 23.20 26.26
CA ASP A 512 3.28 22.18 26.61
C ASP A 512 3.81 20.75 26.35
N MET A 513 3.10 19.74 26.84
CA MET A 513 3.49 18.33 26.79
C MET A 513 2.53 17.54 25.89
N ALA A 514 3.02 17.02 24.77
CA ALA A 514 2.20 16.40 23.72
C ALA A 514 2.79 15.05 23.26
N PRO A 515 1.97 14.08 22.83
CA PRO A 515 2.49 12.84 22.25
C PRO A 515 3.26 13.15 20.96
N ALA A 516 4.40 12.49 20.74
CA ALA A 516 5.06 12.57 19.45
C ALA A 516 4.18 11.88 18.40
N ALA A 517 3.96 12.54 17.28
CA ALA A 517 3.27 12.00 16.12
C ALA A 517 4.20 12.01 14.91
N ILE A 518 4.07 10.99 14.06
CA ILE A 518 4.78 10.89 12.78
C ILE A 518 3.80 10.59 11.66
N VAL A 519 4.12 11.10 10.47
CA VAL A 519 3.44 10.74 9.22
C VAL A 519 4.29 9.69 8.51
N MET A 520 3.63 8.70 7.91
CA MET A 520 4.27 7.69 7.05
C MET A 520 3.47 7.53 5.77
N SER A 521 4.17 7.33 4.65
CA SER A 521 3.58 7.04 3.34
C SER A 521 3.74 5.57 3.00
N PHE A 522 2.69 4.97 2.44
CA PHE A 522 2.66 3.63 1.84
C PHE A 522 2.14 3.76 0.40
N GLY A 523 2.34 2.73 -0.44
CA GLY A 523 1.83 2.74 -1.82
C GLY A 523 0.30 2.88 -1.95
N SER A 524 -0.45 2.59 -0.88
CA SER A 524 -1.90 2.79 -0.79
C SER A 524 -2.32 4.13 -0.16
N GLY A 525 -1.38 4.99 0.26
CA GLY A 525 -1.65 6.31 0.87
C GLY A 525 -0.91 6.54 2.19
N GLN A 526 -1.26 7.64 2.88
CA GLN A 526 -0.56 8.08 4.10
C GLN A 526 -1.29 7.68 5.39
N ILE A 527 -0.55 7.66 6.51
CA ILE A 527 -1.11 7.61 7.87
C ILE A 527 -0.45 8.63 8.79
N ALA A 528 -1.17 9.08 9.80
CA ALA A 528 -0.63 9.76 10.96
C ALA A 528 -0.72 8.83 12.18
N ALA A 529 0.40 8.63 12.88
CA ALA A 529 0.48 7.75 14.03
C ALA A 529 1.19 8.39 15.23
N GLN A 530 0.68 8.16 16.45
CA GLN A 530 1.34 8.57 17.69
C GLN A 530 2.31 7.51 18.18
N ILE A 531 3.46 7.93 18.70
CA ILE A 531 4.49 7.04 19.24
C ILE A 531 4.16 6.67 20.69
N ALA A 532 3.91 5.40 20.93
CA ALA A 532 3.57 4.82 22.23
C ALA A 532 4.52 3.69 22.65
N SER A 533 4.26 3.13 23.83
CA SER A 533 4.92 1.94 24.36
C SER A 533 3.90 0.99 24.96
N ASP A 534 4.03 -0.31 24.71
CA ASP A 534 3.30 -1.35 25.44
C ASP A 534 4.00 -2.72 25.35
N GLU A 535 3.53 -3.73 26.08
CA GLU A 535 3.91 -5.13 25.84
C GLU A 535 3.29 -5.60 24.51
N VAL A 536 4.10 -6.15 23.61
CA VAL A 536 3.66 -6.73 22.33
C VAL A 536 4.11 -8.19 22.27
N ARG A 537 3.28 -9.07 21.74
CA ARG A 537 3.50 -10.51 21.64
C ARG A 537 3.01 -11.09 20.31
N ILE A 538 3.81 -11.99 19.74
CA ILE A 538 3.52 -12.78 18.55
C ILE A 538 3.80 -14.24 18.87
N GLY A 539 2.77 -15.08 18.86
CA GLY A 539 2.84 -16.44 19.40
C GLY A 539 3.33 -16.43 20.86
N VAL A 540 4.53 -16.96 21.10
CA VAL A 540 5.20 -16.94 22.42
C VAL A 540 6.34 -15.91 22.54
N VAL A 541 6.74 -15.26 21.44
CA VAL A 541 7.75 -14.20 21.47
C VAL A 541 7.09 -12.91 21.92
N ARG A 542 7.62 -12.26 22.96
CA ARG A 542 7.12 -10.99 23.48
C ARG A 542 8.23 -10.06 23.91
N THR A 543 7.96 -8.75 23.87
CA THR A 543 8.86 -7.71 24.37
C THR A 543 8.07 -6.46 24.77
N PHE A 544 8.72 -5.56 25.51
CA PHE A 544 8.17 -4.24 25.78
C PHE A 544 8.64 -3.26 24.71
N MET A 545 7.71 -2.79 23.89
CA MET A 545 7.96 -1.90 22.74
C MET A 545 8.14 -0.44 23.20
N GLU A 546 9.09 -0.18 24.09
CA GLU A 546 9.40 1.18 24.54
C GLU A 546 9.70 2.09 23.33
N LYS A 547 8.79 3.05 23.11
CA LYS A 547 8.76 4.00 21.98
C LYS A 547 8.73 3.35 20.59
N GLY A 548 8.27 2.10 20.50
CA GLY A 548 8.24 1.29 19.28
C GLY A 548 6.84 0.84 18.82
N LEU A 549 5.78 1.17 19.56
CA LEU A 549 4.41 0.93 19.14
C LEU A 549 3.84 2.20 18.51
N LEU A 550 3.25 2.10 17.32
CA LEU A 550 2.63 3.22 16.62
C LEU A 550 1.11 3.10 16.62
N LEU A 551 0.45 4.13 17.12
CA LEU A 551 -1.00 4.24 17.22
C LEU A 551 -1.54 5.04 16.04
N MET A 552 -2.08 4.37 15.03
CA MET A 552 -2.68 5.04 13.87
C MET A 552 -3.92 5.81 14.32
N VAL A 553 -3.84 7.14 14.26
CA VAL A 553 -4.89 8.10 14.67
C VAL A 553 -5.52 8.81 13.48
N ASP A 554 -4.89 8.75 12.30
CA ASP A 554 -5.49 9.22 11.04
C ASP A 554 -4.93 8.46 9.82
N HIS A 555 -5.65 8.48 8.70
CA HIS A 555 -5.21 7.89 7.43
C HIS A 555 -5.81 8.56 6.18
N ALA A 556 -5.07 8.43 5.09
CA ALA A 556 -5.51 8.62 3.71
C ALA A 556 -5.36 7.31 2.89
N LEU A 557 -5.17 6.15 3.55
CA LEU A 557 -5.05 4.84 2.90
C LEU A 557 -6.32 4.45 2.12
N ASN A 558 -6.15 4.11 0.85
CA ASN A 558 -7.15 3.50 -0.02
C ASN A 558 -7.07 1.96 0.07
N LEU A 559 -7.84 1.37 0.99
CA LEU A 559 -7.84 -0.07 1.26
C LEU A 559 -9.27 -0.61 1.44
N GLU A 560 -9.63 -1.64 0.68
CA GLU A 560 -10.86 -2.40 0.85
C GLU A 560 -10.73 -3.48 1.95
N GLY A 561 -11.85 -3.79 2.62
CA GLY A 561 -11.92 -4.88 3.59
C GLY A 561 -11.45 -4.53 5.02
N PRO A 562 -11.08 -5.53 5.84
CA PRO A 562 -10.60 -5.33 7.21
C PRO A 562 -9.12 -4.94 7.25
N PHE A 563 -8.72 -4.07 8.19
CA PHE A 563 -7.33 -3.64 8.35
C PHE A 563 -7.08 -3.10 9.79
N GLU A 564 -6.55 -3.95 10.67
CA GLU A 564 -6.34 -3.59 12.09
C GLU A 564 -4.95 -2.96 12.35
N GLY A 565 -4.06 -2.96 11.35
CA GLY A 565 -2.73 -2.35 11.36
C GLY A 565 -1.68 -3.18 10.62
N ILE A 566 -0.40 -2.91 10.89
CA ILE A 566 0.77 -3.48 10.19
C ILE A 566 1.80 -3.97 11.21
N LEU A 567 2.38 -5.13 10.96
CA LEU A 567 3.59 -5.61 11.60
C LEU A 567 4.75 -5.55 10.60
N GLY A 568 5.62 -4.57 10.77
CA GLY A 568 6.87 -4.48 10.03
C GLY A 568 7.89 -5.54 10.42
N LEU A 569 8.50 -6.15 9.40
CA LEU A 569 9.46 -7.25 9.40
C LEU A 569 10.74 -6.90 8.60
N GLY A 570 10.92 -5.63 8.22
CA GLY A 570 12.03 -5.04 7.46
C GLY A 570 13.43 -5.25 8.05
N ARG A 571 14.47 -4.74 7.39
CA ARG A 571 15.87 -4.92 7.86
C ARG A 571 16.08 -4.32 9.26
N PRO A 572 16.83 -4.98 10.15
CA PRO A 572 17.18 -4.40 11.46
C PRO A 572 17.89 -3.06 11.30
N SER A 573 17.49 -2.05 12.07
CA SER A 573 18.12 -0.74 12.06
C SER A 573 19.49 -0.79 12.75
N PHE A 574 20.55 -0.99 11.97
CA PHE A 574 21.90 -0.80 12.46
C PHE A 574 22.12 0.69 12.77
N LYS A 575 22.58 0.99 13.98
CA LYS A 575 23.16 2.30 14.26
C LYS A 575 24.53 2.32 13.59
N ASP A 576 24.66 3.12 12.54
CA ASP A 576 25.94 3.34 11.90
C ASP A 576 27.00 3.67 12.95
N GLY A 577 28.12 2.95 12.89
CA GLY A 577 29.23 3.13 13.83
C GLY A 577 30.04 4.40 13.60
N ASP A 578 29.57 5.26 12.69
CA ASP A 578 30.24 6.49 12.32
C ASP A 578 30.26 7.50 13.48
N LYS A 579 31.36 8.23 13.56
CA LYS A 579 31.69 9.15 14.65
C LYS A 579 31.14 10.54 14.37
N SER A 580 30.00 10.63 13.68
CA SER A 580 29.27 11.86 13.37
C SER A 580 28.65 12.49 14.62
N LYS A 581 29.52 12.99 15.50
CA LYS A 581 29.19 13.69 16.75
C LYS A 581 28.63 15.11 16.52
N ASN A 582 28.42 15.50 15.27
CA ASN A 582 28.10 16.86 14.84
C ASN A 582 26.76 16.96 14.08
N VAL A 583 25.95 15.88 14.02
CA VAL A 583 24.53 16.03 13.66
C VAL A 583 23.83 16.73 14.83
N ASN A 584 23.30 17.93 14.59
CA ASN A 584 22.58 18.70 15.60
C ASN A 584 21.34 17.93 16.11
N GLU A 585 20.93 18.16 17.36
CA GLU A 585 19.91 17.38 18.07
C GLU A 585 18.45 17.54 17.56
N THR A 586 18.24 17.96 16.31
CA THR A 586 17.03 17.69 15.54
C THR A 586 17.00 16.22 15.10
N SER A 587 17.11 15.30 16.07
CA SER A 587 17.28 13.88 15.83
C SER A 587 16.01 13.26 15.24
N ALA A 588 16.10 12.75 14.00
CA ALA A 588 15.06 11.91 13.42
C ALA A 588 14.76 10.73 14.35
N PHE A 589 13.52 10.61 14.80
CA PHE A 589 13.15 9.68 15.86
C PHE A 589 13.05 8.25 15.32
N THR A 590 14.12 7.46 15.45
CA THR A 590 14.13 6.06 15.01
C THR A 590 13.18 5.22 15.86
N VAL A 591 12.04 4.85 15.30
CA VAL A 591 11.08 3.91 15.91
C VAL A 591 11.66 2.49 15.81
N PRO A 592 11.92 1.78 16.93
CA PRO A 592 12.51 0.45 16.91
C PRO A 592 11.49 -0.62 16.54
N GLY A 593 11.84 -1.53 15.64
CA GLY A 593 10.97 -2.62 15.17
C GLY A 593 10.78 -3.74 16.21
N PHE A 594 9.71 -4.52 16.05
CA PHE A 594 9.35 -5.57 17.01
C PHE A 594 10.43 -6.65 17.13
N PHE A 595 10.95 -7.12 16.00
CA PHE A 595 12.02 -8.15 16.00
C PHE A 595 13.35 -7.65 16.59
N ASP A 596 13.65 -6.35 16.52
CA ASP A 596 14.85 -5.78 17.14
C ASP A 596 14.72 -5.77 18.67
N LYS A 597 13.56 -5.31 19.17
CA LYS A 597 13.20 -5.31 20.60
C LYS A 597 12.97 -6.69 21.19
N ALA A 598 12.59 -7.68 20.37
CA ALA A 598 12.43 -9.07 20.77
C ALA A 598 13.69 -9.92 20.55
N HIS A 599 14.77 -9.33 20.01
CA HIS A 599 16.03 -9.99 19.65
C HIS A 599 15.85 -11.24 18.76
N VAL A 600 14.82 -11.21 17.90
CA VAL A 600 14.63 -12.22 16.85
C VAL A 600 15.78 -12.08 15.86
N GLN A 601 16.47 -13.18 15.56
CA GLN A 601 17.64 -13.14 14.67
C GLN A 601 17.30 -13.59 13.25
N ARG A 602 16.35 -14.51 13.12
CA ARG A 602 15.94 -15.13 11.87
C ARG A 602 14.44 -15.28 11.85
N PHE A 603 13.86 -15.19 10.67
CA PHE A 603 12.46 -15.55 10.44
C PHE A 603 12.29 -16.13 9.03
N SER A 604 11.15 -16.77 8.79
CA SER A 604 10.76 -17.17 7.44
C SER A 604 9.28 -16.91 7.21
N MET A 605 8.91 -16.61 5.97
CA MET A 605 7.54 -16.41 5.55
C MET A 605 7.25 -17.31 4.36
N CYS A 606 6.12 -18.00 4.42
CA CYS A 606 5.59 -18.78 3.31
C CYS A 606 4.06 -18.64 3.31
N PHE A 607 3.47 -18.46 2.13
CA PHE A 607 2.01 -18.42 1.94
C PHE A 607 1.52 -19.74 1.33
N ASN A 608 0.37 -20.22 1.80
CA ASN A 608 -0.34 -21.34 1.19
C ASN A 608 -1.46 -20.81 0.29
N HIS A 609 -1.68 -21.40 -0.88
CA HIS A 609 -2.84 -21.02 -1.70
C HIS A 609 -4.14 -21.49 -1.03
N GLN A 610 -5.11 -20.58 -0.93
CA GLN A 610 -6.46 -20.84 -0.37
C GLN A 610 -6.48 -21.31 1.11
N ALA A 611 -5.34 -21.25 1.80
CA ALA A 611 -5.17 -21.66 3.20
C ALA A 611 -4.15 -20.75 3.90
N ASP A 612 -4.11 -20.80 5.23
CA ASP A 612 -3.20 -19.99 6.03
C ASP A 612 -1.75 -20.45 5.86
N GLY A 613 -0.83 -19.50 5.74
CA GLY A 613 0.62 -19.70 5.67
C GLY A 613 1.29 -19.77 7.05
N VAL A 614 2.62 -19.63 7.08
CA VAL A 614 3.42 -19.72 8.30
C VAL A 614 4.45 -18.59 8.38
N LEU A 615 4.45 -17.86 9.50
CA LEU A 615 5.55 -17.00 9.95
C LEU A 615 6.40 -17.81 10.94
N GLY A 616 7.56 -18.30 10.50
CA GLY A 616 8.57 -18.92 11.36
C GLY A 616 9.43 -17.86 12.02
N VAL A 617 9.76 -18.02 13.30
CA VAL A 617 10.48 -17.04 14.13
C VAL A 617 11.60 -17.73 14.92
N ASN A 618 12.82 -17.19 14.85
CA ASN A 618 14.08 -17.84 15.24
C ASN A 618 14.29 -19.19 14.54
N THR A 619 14.05 -19.20 13.22
CA THR A 619 14.29 -20.34 12.33
C THR A 619 15.79 -20.67 12.17
N PRO A 620 16.14 -21.88 11.70
CA PRO A 620 17.50 -22.27 11.34
C PRO A 620 18.16 -21.35 10.30
N GLU A 621 19.49 -21.47 10.17
CA GLU A 621 20.26 -20.78 9.13
C GLU A 621 19.90 -21.32 7.74
N HIS A 622 19.71 -20.43 6.76
CA HIS A 622 19.45 -20.86 5.38
C HIS A 622 20.76 -21.19 4.65
N SER A 623 20.78 -22.28 3.89
CA SER A 623 22.00 -22.79 3.23
C SER A 623 22.41 -22.02 1.97
N LYS A 624 21.46 -21.34 1.31
CA LYS A 624 21.69 -20.45 0.15
C LYS A 624 21.50 -19.00 0.63
N HIS A 625 22.51 -18.39 1.26
CA HIS A 625 22.40 -17.04 1.85
C HIS A 625 22.84 -15.95 0.84
N LEU A 626 21.91 -15.09 0.46
CA LEU A 626 22.13 -13.92 -0.37
C LEU A 626 22.24 -12.69 0.55
N SER A 627 23.46 -12.19 0.78
CA SER A 627 23.65 -10.97 1.59
C SER A 627 22.93 -9.77 0.96
N SER A 628 22.27 -8.93 1.75
CA SER A 628 21.44 -7.82 1.25
C SER A 628 22.29 -6.67 0.68
N VAL A 629 21.96 -6.16 -0.51
CA VAL A 629 22.51 -4.90 -1.07
C VAL A 629 21.73 -3.67 -0.60
N GLY A 630 20.43 -3.83 -0.32
CA GLY A 630 19.57 -2.75 0.18
C GLY A 630 19.94 -2.36 1.61
N LYS A 631 20.04 -1.05 1.89
CA LYS A 631 20.39 -0.50 3.23
C LYS A 631 19.16 -0.14 4.08
N LEU A 632 17.99 0.07 3.45
CA LEU A 632 16.71 0.32 4.13
C LEU A 632 15.80 -0.92 4.09
N HIS A 633 15.46 -1.37 2.89
CA HIS A 633 14.64 -2.57 2.64
C HIS A 633 15.52 -3.78 2.35
N TRP A 634 14.93 -4.97 2.39
CA TRP A 634 15.54 -6.27 2.03
C TRP A 634 15.90 -6.34 0.52
N GLY A 635 16.91 -5.60 0.08
CA GLY A 635 17.29 -5.50 -1.33
C GLY A 635 18.29 -6.55 -1.79
N LEU A 636 18.13 -7.05 -3.02
CA LEU A 636 19.08 -7.87 -3.77
C LEU A 636 19.50 -7.17 -5.08
N ASP A 637 20.63 -7.58 -5.64
CA ASP A 637 21.06 -7.19 -7.00
C ASP A 637 20.18 -7.90 -8.03
N PHE A 638 19.51 -7.13 -8.88
CA PHE A 638 18.59 -7.66 -9.88
C PHE A 638 19.20 -7.64 -11.27
N GLN A 639 19.33 -8.84 -11.85
CA GLN A 639 20.05 -9.11 -13.09
C GLN A 639 19.11 -9.45 -14.26
N GLY A 640 17.88 -8.91 -14.21
CA GLY A 640 16.84 -9.03 -15.24
C GLY A 640 15.97 -10.29 -15.14
N VAL A 641 15.05 -10.41 -16.11
CA VAL A 641 14.12 -11.54 -16.25
C VAL A 641 14.42 -12.35 -17.51
N SER A 642 14.31 -13.67 -17.40
CA SER A 642 14.32 -14.64 -18.50
C SER A 642 12.95 -15.32 -18.62
N ILE A 643 12.50 -15.54 -19.86
CA ILE A 643 11.18 -16.09 -20.18
C ILE A 643 11.30 -17.53 -20.70
N GLY A 644 10.50 -18.42 -20.13
CA GLY A 644 10.38 -19.82 -20.51
C GLY A 644 11.66 -20.65 -20.28
N LYS A 645 11.59 -21.91 -20.71
CA LYS A 645 12.65 -22.91 -20.48
C LYS A 645 13.92 -22.66 -21.31
N GLU A 646 13.80 -21.88 -22.38
CA GLU A 646 14.93 -21.36 -23.18
C GLU A 646 15.58 -20.11 -22.56
N LYS A 647 15.00 -19.57 -21.48
CA LYS A 647 15.51 -18.44 -20.68
C LYS A 647 15.77 -17.16 -21.48
N ILE A 648 14.91 -16.85 -22.45
CA ILE A 648 15.03 -15.68 -23.33
C ILE A 648 14.97 -14.40 -22.49
N LYS A 649 16.04 -13.59 -22.48
CA LYS A 649 16.12 -12.35 -21.68
C LYS A 649 15.07 -11.33 -22.15
N ALA A 650 14.42 -10.65 -21.20
CA ALA A 650 13.46 -9.57 -21.46
C ALA A 650 14.11 -8.20 -21.77
N GLY A 651 15.44 -8.09 -21.77
CA GLY A 651 16.18 -6.94 -22.31
C GLY A 651 16.54 -5.82 -21.33
N PHE A 652 16.22 -5.94 -20.04
CA PHE A 652 16.47 -4.91 -19.02
C PHE A 652 17.24 -5.45 -17.79
N CYS A 653 17.76 -4.53 -16.97
CA CYS A 653 18.50 -4.81 -15.75
C CYS A 653 19.70 -5.77 -15.92
N ASP A 654 20.43 -5.69 -17.05
CA ASP A 654 21.65 -6.48 -17.21
C ASP A 654 22.78 -5.86 -16.36
N PRO A 655 23.61 -6.65 -15.64
CA PRO A 655 24.79 -6.13 -14.96
C PRO A 655 25.74 -5.29 -15.84
N SER A 656 25.72 -5.44 -17.17
CA SER A 656 26.50 -4.58 -18.08
C SER A 656 25.91 -3.18 -18.29
N SER A 657 24.62 -2.92 -17.98
CA SER A 657 24.00 -1.60 -18.10
C SER A 657 24.12 -0.75 -16.83
N LYS A 658 24.90 -1.20 -15.83
CA LYS A 658 25.11 -0.48 -14.57
C LYS A 658 25.86 0.84 -14.81
N LYS A 659 25.26 1.97 -14.42
CA LYS A 659 25.92 3.29 -14.46
C LYS A 659 27.14 3.34 -13.51
N ALA A 660 28.11 4.21 -13.84
CA ALA A 660 29.26 4.45 -12.99
C ALA A 660 28.83 5.01 -11.62
N GLY A 661 29.38 4.47 -10.53
CA GLY A 661 29.03 4.84 -9.15
C GLY A 661 27.96 3.96 -8.49
N MET A 662 27.14 3.23 -9.26
CA MET A 662 26.16 2.30 -8.71
C MET A 662 26.80 1.00 -8.19
N GLU A 663 26.21 0.42 -7.15
CA GLU A 663 26.48 -0.93 -6.63
C GLU A 663 25.86 -2.00 -7.56
N THR A 664 24.60 -1.85 -7.98
CA THR A 664 23.87 -2.77 -8.89
C THR A 664 23.25 -2.06 -10.09
N ALA A 665 22.83 -2.79 -11.14
CA ALA A 665 22.15 -2.20 -12.30
C ALA A 665 20.67 -1.89 -12.01
N CYS A 666 20.01 -2.81 -11.31
CA CYS A 666 18.68 -2.67 -10.74
C CYS A 666 18.67 -3.28 -9.32
N GLY A 667 17.71 -2.89 -8.50
CA GLY A 667 17.42 -3.48 -7.19
C GLY A 667 16.17 -4.34 -7.23
N ILE A 668 16.04 -5.27 -6.29
CA ILE A 668 14.79 -6.02 -6.09
C ILE A 668 14.53 -6.30 -4.61
N ILE A 669 13.31 -6.04 -4.15
CA ILE A 669 12.87 -6.13 -2.75
C ILE A 669 11.75 -7.16 -2.63
N PRO A 670 11.94 -8.29 -1.93
CA PRO A 670 10.86 -9.15 -1.47
C PRO A 670 10.00 -8.42 -0.43
N ASP A 671 8.75 -8.15 -0.75
CA ASP A 671 7.83 -7.44 0.13
C ASP A 671 6.47 -8.16 0.26
N SER A 672 6.25 -8.75 1.43
CA SER A 672 5.00 -9.42 1.80
C SER A 672 3.83 -8.48 2.08
N GLY A 673 4.07 -7.16 2.21
CA GLY A 673 3.06 -6.12 2.32
C GLY A 673 2.48 -5.67 0.98
N THR A 674 3.17 -5.93 -0.14
CA THR A 674 2.75 -5.53 -1.49
C THR A 674 2.01 -6.66 -2.21
N THR A 675 0.85 -6.35 -2.81
CA THR A 675 0.00 -7.33 -3.50
C THR A 675 0.63 -7.92 -4.77
N LEU A 676 1.24 -7.05 -5.59
CA LEU A 676 1.66 -7.31 -6.98
C LEU A 676 3.19 -7.29 -7.14
N ILE A 677 3.70 -7.68 -8.30
CA ILE A 677 5.09 -7.44 -8.70
C ILE A 677 5.17 -6.01 -9.28
N ALA A 678 5.75 -5.07 -8.55
CA ALA A 678 5.88 -3.68 -9.00
C ALA A 678 7.28 -3.38 -9.56
N GLY A 679 7.36 -2.42 -10.48
CA GLY A 679 8.62 -1.94 -11.07
C GLY A 679 8.38 -0.91 -12.16
N ASN A 680 9.46 -0.34 -12.72
CA ASN A 680 9.41 0.67 -13.76
C ASN A 680 8.53 0.25 -14.97
N GLU A 681 7.75 1.20 -15.49
CA GLU A 681 6.75 0.96 -16.52
C GLU A 681 7.35 0.45 -17.83
N ALA A 682 8.49 1.01 -18.27
CA ALA A 682 9.15 0.58 -19.50
C ALA A 682 9.69 -0.86 -19.40
N HIS A 683 10.24 -1.25 -18.23
CA HIS A 683 10.67 -2.62 -17.97
C HIS A 683 9.50 -3.61 -17.94
N ILE A 684 8.33 -3.22 -17.39
CA ILE A 684 7.11 -4.05 -17.44
C ILE A 684 6.57 -4.15 -18.87
N GLY A 685 6.58 -3.07 -19.65
CA GLY A 685 6.20 -3.07 -21.07
C GLY A 685 7.06 -4.04 -21.90
N ALA A 686 8.39 -3.96 -21.74
CA ALA A 686 9.33 -4.89 -22.38
C ALA A 686 9.10 -6.35 -21.96
N LEU A 687 8.82 -6.60 -20.67
CA LEU A 687 8.47 -7.94 -20.16
C LEU A 687 7.18 -8.47 -20.80
N PHE A 688 6.15 -7.64 -20.94
CA PHE A 688 4.86 -8.03 -21.52
C PHE A 688 4.96 -8.27 -23.03
N GLU A 689 5.75 -7.47 -23.75
CA GLU A 689 6.05 -7.72 -25.15
C GLU A 689 6.80 -9.04 -25.32
N ALA A 690 7.91 -9.23 -24.60
CA ALA A 690 8.70 -10.46 -24.68
C ALA A 690 7.90 -11.70 -24.23
N LEU A 691 6.95 -11.55 -23.30
CA LEU A 691 5.97 -12.59 -22.95
C LEU A 691 5.07 -12.93 -24.14
N CYS A 692 4.46 -11.93 -24.79
CA CYS A 692 3.58 -12.18 -25.93
C CYS A 692 4.32 -12.82 -27.11
N GLN A 693 5.52 -12.33 -27.41
CA GLN A 693 6.36 -12.85 -28.50
C GLN A 693 6.78 -14.32 -28.28
N ASN A 694 6.79 -14.81 -27.05
CA ASN A 694 7.20 -16.18 -26.70
C ASN A 694 6.06 -17.09 -26.22
N TRP A 695 4.88 -16.55 -25.88
CA TRP A 695 3.66 -17.33 -25.66
C TRP A 695 2.93 -17.59 -26.99
N LYS A 696 2.86 -18.86 -27.41
CA LYS A 696 2.30 -19.27 -28.72
C LYS A 696 0.93 -18.64 -29.04
N ARG A 697 -0.01 -18.63 -28.08
CA ARG A 697 -1.36 -18.09 -28.30
C ARG A 697 -1.34 -16.57 -28.52
N CYS A 698 -0.58 -15.84 -27.70
CA CYS A 698 -0.44 -14.39 -27.87
C CYS A 698 0.25 -14.04 -29.19
N LYS A 699 1.34 -14.74 -29.55
CA LYS A 699 2.05 -14.56 -30.82
C LYS A 699 1.15 -14.80 -32.05
N GLN A 700 0.29 -15.82 -31.99
CA GLN A 700 -0.69 -16.10 -33.04
C GLN A 700 -1.76 -14.99 -33.11
N MET A 701 -2.43 -14.72 -31.99
CA MET A 701 -3.48 -13.69 -31.89
C MET A 701 -2.97 -12.31 -32.35
N HIS A 702 -1.74 -11.96 -31.98
CA HIS A 702 -1.07 -10.74 -32.40
C HIS A 702 -0.91 -10.67 -33.92
N GLY A 703 -0.40 -11.75 -34.52
CA GLY A 703 -0.28 -11.88 -35.97
C GLY A 703 -1.61 -12.02 -36.72
N GLU A 704 -2.74 -12.17 -36.04
CA GLU A 704 -4.10 -12.15 -36.61
C GLU A 704 -4.70 -10.74 -36.48
N LEU A 705 -4.67 -10.13 -35.29
CA LEU A 705 -5.09 -8.75 -35.05
C LEU A 705 -4.37 -7.74 -35.97
N VAL A 706 -3.05 -7.85 -36.13
CA VAL A 706 -2.28 -6.97 -37.03
C VAL A 706 -2.76 -7.11 -38.47
N LYS A 707 -3.12 -8.30 -38.94
CA LYS A 707 -3.66 -8.51 -40.30
C LYS A 707 -5.03 -7.87 -40.46
N GLU A 708 -5.92 -8.02 -39.48
CA GLU A 708 -7.25 -7.40 -39.56
C GLU A 708 -7.18 -5.87 -39.49
N LEU A 709 -6.35 -5.31 -38.60
CA LEU A 709 -6.14 -3.86 -38.52
C LEU A 709 -5.51 -3.30 -39.82
N GLN A 710 -4.56 -4.04 -40.43
CA GLN A 710 -4.04 -3.70 -41.77
C GLN A 710 -5.10 -3.81 -42.88
N LYS A 711 -6.06 -4.75 -42.82
CA LYS A 711 -7.19 -4.82 -43.76
C LYS A 711 -8.14 -3.63 -43.56
N MET A 712 -8.46 -3.27 -42.32
CA MET A 712 -9.32 -2.13 -41.99
C MET A 712 -8.72 -0.82 -42.49
N ALA A 713 -7.42 -0.59 -42.25
CA ALA A 713 -6.70 0.55 -42.81
C ALA A 713 -6.74 0.58 -44.36
N LYS A 714 -6.52 -0.57 -45.01
CA LYS A 714 -6.62 -0.71 -46.48
C LYS A 714 -8.05 -0.51 -47.03
N ALA A 715 -9.07 -0.74 -46.20
CA ALA A 715 -10.48 -0.45 -46.52
C ALA A 715 -10.87 1.03 -46.27
N GLY A 716 -9.95 1.88 -45.82
CA GLY A 716 -10.21 3.28 -45.50
C GLY A 716 -10.92 3.50 -44.16
N ILE A 717 -11.00 2.47 -43.30
CA ILE A 717 -11.48 2.61 -41.93
C ILE A 717 -10.39 3.31 -41.11
N ALA A 718 -10.73 4.40 -40.44
CA ALA A 718 -9.79 5.23 -39.70
C ALA A 718 -9.44 4.62 -38.34
N VAL A 719 -8.50 3.65 -38.34
CA VAL A 719 -7.96 2.98 -37.13
C VAL A 719 -7.15 3.95 -36.24
N SER A 720 -6.71 5.09 -36.77
CA SER A 720 -5.85 6.06 -36.09
C SER A 720 -6.57 6.85 -34.98
N GLY A 721 -6.10 6.70 -33.73
CA GLY A 721 -6.37 7.66 -32.67
C GLY A 721 -5.59 8.97 -32.82
N PRO A 722 -5.90 10.00 -32.00
CA PRO A 722 -4.97 11.10 -31.76
C PRO A 722 -3.61 10.53 -31.29
N GLY A 723 -2.52 10.97 -31.91
CA GLY A 723 -1.18 10.42 -31.65
C GLY A 723 -0.87 9.07 -32.32
N GLY A 724 -1.74 8.57 -33.22
CA GLY A 724 -1.47 7.37 -34.04
C GLY A 724 -1.64 6.03 -33.32
N ILE A 725 -1.76 6.03 -31.98
CA ILE A 725 -1.82 4.81 -31.15
C ILE A 725 -3.16 4.06 -31.38
N PRO A 726 -3.16 2.72 -31.51
CA PRO A 726 -4.38 1.89 -31.61
C PRO A 726 -5.39 2.06 -30.45
N PHE A 727 -4.92 2.58 -29.31
CA PHE A 727 -5.66 2.67 -28.04
C PHE A 727 -7.02 3.35 -28.18
N ALA A 728 -7.13 4.37 -29.03
CA ALA A 728 -8.39 5.08 -29.25
C ALA A 728 -9.46 4.23 -29.94
N MET A 729 -9.09 3.22 -30.74
CA MET A 729 -10.07 2.28 -31.31
C MET A 729 -10.53 1.28 -30.26
N ILE A 730 -9.61 0.75 -29.44
CA ILE A 730 -9.90 -0.14 -28.32
C ILE A 730 -10.81 0.54 -27.28
N GLN A 731 -10.61 1.83 -27.01
CA GLN A 731 -11.45 2.61 -26.09
C GLN A 731 -12.79 3.07 -26.69
N LYS A 732 -12.86 3.37 -27.99
CA LYS A 732 -14.12 3.80 -28.64
C LYS A 732 -15.04 2.65 -29.04
N GLU A 733 -14.46 1.54 -29.47
CA GLU A 733 -15.18 0.37 -29.97
C GLU A 733 -14.70 -0.93 -29.26
N PRO A 734 -14.71 -0.99 -27.90
CA PRO A 734 -14.31 -2.17 -27.17
C PRO A 734 -15.18 -3.39 -27.52
N GLU A 735 -16.45 -3.18 -27.89
CA GLU A 735 -17.33 -4.24 -28.39
C GLU A 735 -16.83 -4.85 -29.72
N LEU A 736 -16.23 -4.05 -30.61
CA LEU A 736 -15.68 -4.56 -31.88
C LEU A 736 -14.39 -5.34 -31.62
N VAL A 737 -13.49 -4.83 -30.78
CA VAL A 737 -12.26 -5.55 -30.41
C VAL A 737 -12.59 -6.83 -29.65
N ALA A 738 -13.55 -6.79 -28.71
CA ALA A 738 -14.04 -7.98 -28.02
C ALA A 738 -14.72 -8.99 -28.98
N ALA A 739 -15.45 -8.53 -29.99
CA ALA A 739 -16.05 -9.40 -31.01
C ALA A 739 -14.99 -10.06 -31.90
N MET A 740 -13.99 -9.31 -32.36
CA MET A 740 -12.84 -9.85 -33.11
C MET A 740 -12.05 -10.86 -32.27
N MET A 741 -11.75 -10.52 -31.02
CA MET A 741 -11.09 -11.43 -30.08
C MET A 741 -11.93 -12.70 -29.84
N ALA A 742 -13.24 -12.57 -29.67
CA ALA A 742 -14.13 -13.72 -29.50
C ALA A 742 -14.17 -14.61 -30.75
N GLU A 743 -14.27 -14.04 -31.95
CA GLU A 743 -14.25 -14.78 -33.22
C GLU A 743 -12.92 -15.55 -33.40
N LEU A 744 -11.78 -14.87 -33.19
CA LEU A 744 -10.45 -15.48 -33.27
C LEU A 744 -10.16 -16.49 -32.15
N LEU A 745 -10.79 -16.35 -30.99
CA LEU A 745 -10.65 -17.29 -29.85
C LEU A 745 -11.63 -18.46 -29.89
N THR A 746 -12.73 -18.40 -30.66
CA THR A 746 -13.56 -19.58 -30.86
C THR A 746 -12.76 -20.67 -31.60
N PRO A 747 -12.69 -21.90 -31.07
CA PRO A 747 -12.03 -22.99 -31.78
C PRO A 747 -12.74 -23.22 -33.12
N GLN A 748 -12.06 -23.00 -34.24
CA GLN A 748 -12.61 -23.36 -35.53
C GLN A 748 -12.76 -24.89 -35.59
N THR A 749 -14.00 -25.35 -35.44
CA THR A 749 -14.35 -26.76 -35.55
C THR A 749 -14.20 -27.17 -37.00
N GLU A 750 -13.02 -27.65 -37.38
CA GLU A 750 -12.77 -28.28 -38.68
C GLU A 750 -13.86 -29.30 -38.95
N GLY A 751 -14.58 -29.12 -40.06
CA GLY A 751 -15.85 -29.79 -40.28
C GLY A 751 -15.70 -31.31 -40.34
N ALA A 752 -16.18 -32.00 -39.30
CA ALA A 752 -16.35 -33.45 -39.31
C ALA A 752 -17.31 -33.84 -40.43
N MET A 753 -16.75 -34.21 -41.58
CA MET A 753 -17.48 -34.41 -42.82
C MET A 753 -18.26 -35.73 -42.79
N ASN A 754 -19.45 -35.70 -42.20
CA ASN A 754 -20.35 -36.85 -42.09
C ASN A 754 -20.72 -37.40 -43.48
N GLN A 755 -20.04 -38.47 -43.89
CA GLN A 755 -20.47 -39.33 -44.99
C GLN A 755 -21.29 -40.51 -44.43
N SER A 756 -22.61 -40.38 -44.45
CA SER A 756 -23.55 -41.45 -44.09
C SER A 756 -24.26 -42.00 -45.33
N GLU A 757 -23.85 -43.20 -45.74
CA GLU A 757 -24.66 -44.23 -46.43
C GLU A 757 -25.57 -43.81 -47.60
N GLY A 758 -25.11 -44.08 -48.83
CA GLY A 758 -25.93 -44.10 -50.06
C GLY A 758 -25.84 -45.47 -50.75
N HIS A 759 -26.96 -45.99 -51.25
CA HIS A 759 -27.05 -47.34 -51.84
C HIS A 759 -26.35 -47.50 -53.21
N ALA A 760 -25.96 -48.73 -53.53
CA ALA A 760 -25.18 -49.08 -54.72
C ALA A 760 -26.01 -49.32 -56.00
N GLY A 761 -25.43 -48.98 -57.16
CA GLY A 761 -25.90 -49.32 -58.50
C GLY A 761 -24.74 -49.19 -59.53
N PRO A 762 -24.57 -50.11 -60.49
CA PRO A 762 -23.35 -50.20 -61.31
C PRO A 762 -23.48 -49.61 -62.74
N ILE A 763 -22.34 -49.25 -63.36
CA ILE A 763 -21.98 -49.28 -64.82
C ILE A 763 -20.60 -48.59 -65.01
N PRO A 764 -19.77 -48.91 -66.06
CA PRO A 764 -18.35 -49.21 -65.80
C PRO A 764 -17.26 -48.38 -66.55
N LEU A 765 -15.99 -48.64 -66.16
CA LEU A 765 -14.72 -48.64 -66.94
C LEU A 765 -14.37 -47.43 -67.87
N GLY A 766 -13.29 -46.71 -67.56
CA GLY A 766 -12.80 -45.57 -68.38
C GLY A 766 -11.32 -45.15 -68.19
N ASN A 767 -10.38 -46.04 -68.52
CA ASN A 767 -8.90 -45.87 -68.45
C ASN A 767 -8.32 -44.47 -68.85
N LYS A 768 -7.46 -43.87 -67.99
CA LYS A 768 -6.00 -43.62 -68.21
C LYS A 768 -5.40 -42.53 -67.30
N VAL A 769 -4.30 -42.86 -66.60
CA VAL A 769 -3.26 -41.94 -66.08
C VAL A 769 -1.89 -42.66 -66.19
N PRO A 770 -0.81 -42.02 -66.65
CA PRO A 770 0.54 -42.62 -66.68
C PRO A 770 1.33 -42.40 -65.37
N ALA A 771 2.43 -43.17 -65.20
CA ALA A 771 3.47 -42.95 -64.18
C ALA A 771 4.32 -41.68 -64.52
N GLU A 772 5.32 -41.23 -63.75
CA GLU A 772 6.17 -41.84 -62.70
C GLU A 772 6.67 -40.68 -61.76
N PHE A 773 7.72 -40.67 -60.92
CA PHE A 773 8.91 -41.51 -60.67
C PHE A 773 9.34 -41.38 -59.18
N THR A 774 10.31 -42.19 -58.70
CA THR A 774 10.85 -42.13 -57.32
C THR A 774 12.06 -41.18 -57.16
N PRO A 775 12.31 -40.58 -55.97
CA PRO A 775 13.50 -39.75 -55.74
C PRO A 775 14.66 -40.51 -55.09
N ALA A 776 15.89 -40.33 -55.60
CA ALA A 776 17.12 -40.88 -54.97
C ALA A 776 18.38 -40.03 -55.22
N GLY A 777 18.64 -39.06 -54.33
CA GLY A 777 19.97 -38.53 -53.94
C GLY A 777 20.86 -37.76 -54.94
N LEU A 778 21.56 -36.74 -54.43
CA LEU A 778 23.02 -36.56 -54.65
C LEU A 778 23.65 -35.60 -53.59
N LYS A 779 24.95 -35.30 -53.73
CA LYS A 779 25.80 -34.57 -52.75
C LYS A 779 26.53 -33.37 -53.37
N SER A 780 26.80 -32.34 -52.57
CA SER A 780 27.91 -31.37 -52.70
C SER A 780 28.06 -30.69 -51.32
N ALA A 781 29.20 -30.53 -50.64
CA ALA A 781 30.54 -30.03 -51.01
C ALA A 781 30.56 -28.53 -51.40
N ALA A 782 31.54 -27.69 -51.05
CA ALA A 782 32.46 -27.57 -49.88
C ALA A 782 33.39 -26.36 -50.12
N ALA A 783 33.55 -25.43 -49.18
CA ALA A 783 34.60 -24.38 -49.23
C ALA A 783 34.83 -23.70 -47.86
N ALA A 784 36.05 -23.20 -47.63
CA ALA A 784 36.41 -22.39 -46.45
C ALA A 784 37.48 -21.35 -46.81
N LYS A 785 37.48 -20.17 -46.16
CA LYS A 785 38.60 -19.21 -46.23
C LYS A 785 38.63 -18.22 -45.04
N LYS A 786 39.67 -18.40 -44.21
CA LYS A 786 40.58 -17.44 -43.54
C LYS A 786 40.05 -16.05 -43.03
N PRO A 787 40.35 -15.66 -41.77
CA PRO A 787 40.07 -14.32 -41.25
C PRO A 787 41.12 -13.25 -41.63
N LEU A 788 40.79 -11.98 -41.38
CA LEU A 788 41.73 -10.84 -41.31
C LEU A 788 41.82 -10.28 -39.88
N ALA A 789 42.89 -9.52 -39.63
CA ALA A 789 43.16 -8.76 -38.40
C ALA A 789 43.22 -7.24 -38.73
N PRO A 790 43.29 -6.32 -37.76
CA PRO A 790 43.07 -4.89 -37.98
C PRO A 790 44.32 -4.13 -38.47
N GLU A 791 44.11 -2.93 -38.99
CA GLU A 791 45.13 -1.89 -39.17
C GLU A 791 44.66 -0.57 -38.51
N GLU A 792 45.63 0.23 -38.07
CA GLU A 792 45.48 1.60 -37.56
C GLU A 792 45.59 2.62 -38.71
N SER A 793 45.01 3.83 -38.59
CA SER A 793 45.75 5.10 -38.77
C SER A 793 44.87 6.37 -38.83
N GLN A 794 45.17 7.32 -37.95
CA GLN A 794 45.47 8.75 -38.22
C GLN A 794 44.50 9.66 -39.03
N ASP A 795 43.91 10.63 -38.31
CA ASP A 795 44.15 12.08 -38.45
C ASP A 795 44.28 12.75 -39.85
N ALA A 796 43.23 13.47 -40.26
CA ALA A 796 43.26 14.73 -41.03
C ALA A 796 41.84 15.34 -40.97
N GLU A 797 41.56 16.44 -40.27
CA GLU A 797 41.92 17.85 -40.54
C GLU A 797 41.14 18.49 -41.71
N SER A 798 40.40 19.54 -41.36
CA SER A 798 39.49 20.45 -42.11
C SER A 798 39.52 20.50 -43.65
N GLN A 799 38.31 20.63 -44.23
CA GLN A 799 38.07 21.67 -45.25
C GLN A 799 36.60 22.12 -45.31
N GLU A 800 36.36 23.43 -45.29
CA GLU A 800 35.05 24.03 -45.57
C GLU A 800 34.77 23.97 -47.09
N GLY A 801 33.57 23.51 -47.48
CA GLY A 801 33.20 23.35 -48.88
C GLY A 801 31.75 23.76 -49.15
N SER A 802 31.55 24.99 -49.60
CA SER A 802 30.23 25.51 -49.97
C SER A 802 29.74 24.96 -51.32
N GLN A 803 28.56 24.33 -51.33
CA GLN A 803 27.82 24.07 -52.58
C GLN A 803 26.32 24.34 -52.40
N GLU A 804 25.79 25.21 -53.25
CA GLU A 804 24.34 25.32 -53.50
C GLU A 804 23.89 24.11 -54.34
N GLY A 805 22.85 23.40 -53.92
CA GLY A 805 22.44 22.14 -54.54
C GLY A 805 20.94 21.85 -54.44
N SER A 806 20.17 22.36 -55.41
CA SER A 806 18.84 21.87 -55.84
C SER A 806 17.93 21.21 -54.80
N GLN A 807 17.03 21.97 -54.18
CA GLN A 807 15.86 21.41 -53.49
C GLN A 807 14.88 20.77 -54.49
N GLN A 808 15.00 19.45 -54.72
CA GLN A 808 14.03 18.68 -55.49
C GLN A 808 13.15 17.86 -54.54
N ALA A 809 12.02 18.42 -54.15
CA ALA A 809 11.17 17.89 -53.08
C ALA A 809 10.45 16.58 -53.46
N SER A 810 11.06 15.44 -53.12
CA SER A 810 10.45 14.12 -53.16
C SER A 810 9.33 14.01 -52.10
N LYS A 811 8.08 14.21 -52.52
CA LYS A 811 6.89 13.89 -51.71
C LYS A 811 6.64 12.37 -51.61
N GLU A 812 7.63 11.62 -51.15
CA GLU A 812 7.40 10.31 -50.57
C GLU A 812 7.01 10.52 -49.10
N GLY A 813 5.72 10.75 -48.87
CA GLY A 813 5.17 10.72 -47.53
C GLY A 813 5.23 9.28 -47.04
N SER A 814 6.22 8.98 -46.20
CA SER A 814 6.35 7.69 -45.52
C SER A 814 5.06 7.39 -44.77
N GLN A 815 4.29 6.43 -45.26
CA GLN A 815 3.18 5.87 -44.50
C GLN A 815 3.79 5.13 -43.31
N GLU A 816 3.73 5.75 -42.12
CA GLU A 816 4.14 5.09 -40.88
C GLU A 816 3.33 3.79 -40.75
N GLU A 817 4.03 2.65 -40.81
CA GLU A 817 3.36 1.36 -40.79
C GLU A 817 2.74 1.16 -39.40
N PHE A 818 1.42 1.03 -39.38
CA PHE A 818 0.65 0.84 -38.16
C PHE A 818 1.14 -0.39 -37.38
N GLN A 819 1.67 -0.16 -36.18
CA GLN A 819 2.16 -1.19 -35.28
C GLN A 819 1.26 -1.28 -34.04
N LEU A 820 0.67 -2.46 -33.85
CA LEU A 820 0.10 -2.87 -32.57
C LEU A 820 1.26 -3.33 -31.68
N PRO A 821 1.37 -2.92 -30.41
CA PRO A 821 2.37 -3.48 -29.49
C PRO A 821 1.98 -4.90 -29.04
N PRO A 822 2.89 -5.90 -29.02
CA PRO A 822 2.59 -7.24 -28.52
C PRO A 822 2.15 -7.26 -27.04
N ALA A 823 2.69 -6.34 -26.23
CA ALA A 823 2.26 -6.14 -24.83
C ALA A 823 0.75 -5.85 -24.70
N LEU A 824 0.17 -5.10 -25.63
CA LEU A 824 -1.26 -4.78 -25.65
C LEU A 824 -2.11 -6.00 -26.08
N THR A 825 -1.59 -6.86 -26.97
CA THR A 825 -2.23 -8.14 -27.27
C THR A 825 -2.23 -9.08 -26.05
N LEU A 826 -1.17 -9.08 -25.23
CA LEU A 826 -1.12 -9.86 -23.99
C LEU A 826 -2.22 -9.45 -23.02
N GLN A 827 -2.40 -8.13 -22.81
CA GLN A 827 -3.43 -7.57 -21.95
C GLN A 827 -4.84 -7.96 -22.44
N LEU A 828 -5.17 -7.65 -23.70
CA LEU A 828 -6.48 -7.98 -24.31
C LEU A 828 -6.81 -9.49 -24.23
N LEU A 829 -5.80 -10.35 -24.42
CA LEU A 829 -5.97 -11.81 -24.37
C LEU A 829 -6.23 -12.34 -22.95
N LEU A 830 -5.66 -11.69 -21.92
CA LEU A 830 -5.92 -12.02 -20.51
C LEU A 830 -7.26 -11.45 -20.03
N GLU A 831 -7.64 -10.24 -20.45
CA GLU A 831 -8.95 -9.67 -20.15
C GLU A 831 -10.09 -10.59 -20.60
N HIS A 832 -9.92 -11.21 -21.77
CA HIS A 832 -10.87 -12.15 -22.36
C HIS A 832 -10.68 -13.61 -21.90
N CYS A 833 -9.95 -13.88 -20.81
CA CYS A 833 -9.56 -15.24 -20.42
C CYS A 833 -10.73 -16.21 -20.21
N ALA A 834 -11.93 -15.74 -19.82
CA ALA A 834 -13.13 -16.57 -19.73
C ALA A 834 -13.39 -17.44 -20.98
N SER A 835 -12.98 -16.98 -22.17
CA SER A 835 -13.16 -17.70 -23.43
C SER A 835 -12.23 -18.90 -23.64
N TRP A 836 -11.07 -18.95 -22.95
CA TRP A 836 -10.03 -19.96 -23.20
C TRP A 836 -9.41 -20.60 -21.97
N ILE A 837 -9.62 -20.07 -20.76
CA ILE A 837 -8.99 -20.57 -19.53
C ILE A 837 -9.69 -21.79 -18.93
N GLU A 838 -10.91 -22.13 -19.38
CA GLU A 838 -11.64 -23.27 -18.85
C GLU A 838 -11.02 -24.60 -19.31
N GLY A 839 -10.64 -25.44 -18.35
CA GLY A 839 -9.94 -26.71 -18.62
C GLY A 839 -8.45 -26.58 -18.96
N VAL A 840 -7.89 -25.36 -18.96
CA VAL A 840 -6.47 -25.10 -19.27
C VAL A 840 -5.64 -24.97 -17.99
N ASP A 841 -4.54 -25.72 -17.90
CA ASP A 841 -3.49 -25.49 -16.91
C ASP A 841 -2.61 -24.33 -17.39
N LEU A 842 -2.69 -23.18 -16.70
CA LEU A 842 -1.89 -21.99 -17.00
C LEU A 842 -0.38 -22.29 -17.06
N ASN A 843 0.12 -23.27 -16.29
CA ASN A 843 1.54 -23.61 -16.23
C ASN A 843 2.03 -24.44 -17.44
N GLN A 844 1.09 -24.93 -18.25
CA GLN A 844 1.37 -25.61 -19.52
C GLN A 844 1.08 -24.70 -20.72
N GLU A 845 0.16 -23.74 -20.57
CA GLU A 845 -0.21 -22.77 -21.61
C GLU A 845 0.77 -21.59 -21.71
N MET A 846 1.23 -21.03 -20.59
CA MET A 846 2.05 -19.81 -20.54
C MET A 846 3.50 -20.09 -20.05
N PRO A 847 4.49 -19.29 -20.49
CA PRO A 847 5.90 -19.54 -20.16
C PRO A 847 6.30 -19.02 -18.77
N GLU A 848 6.93 -19.88 -17.95
CA GLU A 848 7.49 -19.54 -16.64
C GLU A 848 8.42 -18.30 -16.69
N LEU A 849 8.40 -17.46 -15.65
CA LEU A 849 9.28 -16.29 -15.53
C LEU A 849 10.43 -16.60 -14.57
N THR A 850 11.67 -16.44 -15.01
CA THR A 850 12.88 -16.63 -14.19
C THR A 850 13.50 -15.27 -13.87
N PHE A 851 13.40 -14.82 -12.63
CA PHE A 851 14.07 -13.62 -12.12
C PHE A 851 15.49 -13.97 -11.69
N HIS A 852 16.49 -13.24 -12.18
CA HIS A 852 17.89 -13.46 -11.82
C HIS A 852 18.31 -12.52 -10.69
N VAL A 853 18.71 -13.06 -9.54
CA VAL A 853 19.09 -12.26 -8.38
C VAL A 853 20.46 -12.64 -7.84
N ALA A 854 21.15 -11.68 -7.23
CA ALA A 854 22.39 -11.91 -6.50
C ALA A 854 22.42 -11.18 -5.14
N GLY A 855 23.16 -11.74 -4.20
CA GLY A 855 23.50 -11.07 -2.94
C GLY A 855 24.77 -10.23 -3.08
N ALA A 856 25.00 -9.30 -2.13
CA ALA A 856 26.23 -8.51 -2.00
C ALA A 856 27.50 -9.37 -1.87
N ASN A 857 27.35 -10.64 -1.47
CA ASN A 857 28.40 -11.66 -1.43
C ASN A 857 28.71 -12.31 -2.79
N GLY A 858 28.06 -11.88 -3.87
CA GLY A 858 28.20 -12.43 -5.22
C GLY A 858 27.53 -13.80 -5.43
N GLN A 859 26.87 -14.36 -4.41
CA GLN A 859 26.08 -15.58 -4.59
C GLN A 859 24.84 -15.26 -5.43
N LYS A 860 24.58 -16.08 -6.46
CA LYS A 860 23.43 -15.93 -7.36
C LYS A 860 22.34 -16.96 -7.04
N GLN A 861 21.09 -16.59 -7.31
CA GLN A 861 19.94 -17.49 -7.31
C GLN A 861 19.01 -17.13 -8.49
N GLU A 862 18.39 -18.15 -9.07
CA GLU A 862 17.28 -18.00 -10.02
C GLU A 862 15.96 -18.19 -9.26
N LEU A 863 15.01 -17.27 -9.44
CA LEU A 863 13.68 -17.34 -8.84
C LEU A 863 12.65 -17.50 -9.96
N ILE A 864 12.22 -18.74 -10.17
CA ILE A 864 11.17 -19.10 -11.13
C ILE A 864 9.81 -18.83 -10.51
N ILE A 865 8.96 -18.05 -11.18
CA ILE A 865 7.56 -17.80 -10.82
C ILE A 865 6.67 -18.42 -11.91
N THR A 866 5.78 -19.33 -11.52
CA THR A 866 4.86 -20.00 -12.45
C THR A 866 3.64 -19.14 -12.82
N PRO A 867 3.04 -19.35 -14.02
CA PRO A 867 1.90 -18.57 -14.51
C PRO A 867 0.71 -18.43 -13.56
N ARG A 868 0.39 -19.50 -12.82
CA ARG A 868 -0.63 -19.52 -11.75
C ARG A 868 -0.46 -18.45 -10.66
N ASN A 869 0.74 -17.92 -10.46
CA ASN A 869 1.04 -16.93 -9.43
C ASN A 869 1.22 -15.52 -10.01
N TYR A 870 1.61 -15.39 -11.29
CA TYR A 870 1.75 -14.09 -11.96
C TYR A 870 0.55 -13.70 -12.85
N VAL A 871 -0.46 -14.56 -13.01
CA VAL A 871 -1.76 -14.24 -13.63
C VAL A 871 -2.85 -14.31 -12.56
N LEU A 872 -3.47 -13.17 -12.28
CA LEU A 872 -4.62 -13.08 -11.37
C LEU A 872 -5.93 -13.21 -12.16
N ALA A 873 -6.94 -13.84 -11.56
CA ALA A 873 -8.29 -13.91 -12.13
C ALA A 873 -9.32 -13.32 -11.16
N LYS A 874 -10.09 -12.33 -11.63
CA LYS A 874 -11.14 -11.64 -10.89
C LYS A 874 -12.49 -11.92 -11.54
N ALA A 875 -13.53 -12.14 -10.74
CA ALA A 875 -14.91 -12.06 -11.22
C ALA A 875 -15.29 -10.58 -11.28
N VAL A 876 -15.70 -10.11 -12.46
CA VAL A 876 -16.10 -8.72 -12.70
C VAL A 876 -17.54 -8.70 -13.19
N ASP A 877 -18.34 -7.80 -12.63
CA ASP A 877 -19.77 -7.72 -12.84
C ASP A 877 -20.05 -6.84 -14.07
N VAL A 878 -20.16 -7.48 -15.25
CA VAL A 878 -20.31 -6.78 -16.53
C VAL A 878 -21.78 -6.66 -16.88
N GLU A 879 -22.27 -5.42 -17.08
CA GLU A 879 -23.62 -5.19 -17.58
C GLU A 879 -23.73 -5.54 -19.08
N VAL A 880 -24.34 -6.68 -19.37
CA VAL A 880 -24.65 -7.10 -20.75
C VAL A 880 -26.02 -6.54 -21.16
N PRO A 881 -26.14 -5.83 -22.30
CA PRO A 881 -27.42 -5.31 -22.78
C PRO A 881 -28.31 -6.45 -23.30
N THR A 882 -29.44 -6.69 -22.62
CA THR A 882 -30.38 -7.77 -22.95
C THR A 882 -31.72 -7.19 -23.42
N ILE A 883 -32.32 -7.79 -24.47
CA ILE A 883 -33.65 -7.37 -24.94
C ILE A 883 -34.73 -8.20 -24.22
N ALA A 884 -35.47 -7.56 -23.31
CA ALA A 884 -36.59 -8.17 -22.61
C ALA A 884 -37.92 -7.78 -23.27
N ASN A 885 -38.68 -8.77 -23.77
CA ASN A 885 -39.95 -8.55 -24.47
C ASN A 885 -41.13 -8.41 -23.50
N VAL A 886 -41.28 -7.23 -22.87
CA VAL A 886 -42.40 -6.93 -21.96
C VAL A 886 -43.63 -6.51 -22.77
N MET A 887 -44.74 -7.24 -22.64
CA MET A 887 -45.98 -7.01 -23.41
C MET A 887 -45.78 -6.91 -24.95
N ARG A 888 -44.85 -7.70 -25.50
CA ARG A 888 -44.38 -7.67 -26.92
C ARG A 888 -43.62 -6.39 -27.32
N ILE A 889 -43.30 -5.50 -26.39
CA ILE A 889 -42.40 -4.36 -26.62
C ILE A 889 -40.98 -4.80 -26.24
N PRO A 890 -39.98 -4.71 -27.15
CA PRO A 890 -38.59 -5.02 -26.83
C PRO A 890 -37.98 -3.88 -26.00
N LEU A 891 -37.86 -4.09 -24.69
CA LEU A 891 -37.16 -3.18 -23.79
C LEU A 891 -35.67 -3.56 -23.74
N LYS A 892 -34.78 -2.58 -23.93
CA LYS A 892 -33.36 -2.73 -23.58
C LYS A 892 -33.25 -2.73 -22.06
N THR A 893 -33.11 -3.91 -21.48
CA THR A 893 -32.69 -4.09 -20.08
C THR A 893 -31.18 -4.28 -20.03
N LYS A 894 -30.61 -4.17 -18.83
CA LYS A 894 -29.24 -4.59 -18.56
C LYS A 894 -29.28 -5.80 -17.63
N LYS A 895 -28.49 -6.82 -17.94
CA LYS A 895 -28.29 -8.00 -17.09
C LYS A 895 -26.86 -7.95 -16.57
N LEU A 896 -26.70 -8.00 -15.26
CA LEU A 896 -25.39 -8.18 -14.64
C LEU A 896 -24.92 -9.62 -14.91
N GLU A 897 -23.77 -9.79 -15.55
CA GLU A 897 -23.14 -11.09 -15.78
C GLU A 897 -21.73 -11.10 -15.19
N HIS A 898 -21.48 -12.02 -14.26
CA HIS A 898 -20.15 -12.24 -13.68
C HIS A 898 -19.22 -12.83 -14.73
N LYS A 899 -18.36 -12.01 -15.33
CA LYS A 899 -17.32 -12.46 -16.27
C LYS A 899 -15.99 -12.66 -15.54
N LYS A 900 -15.28 -13.74 -15.89
CA LYS A 900 -13.93 -14.00 -15.38
C LYS A 900 -12.91 -13.24 -16.24
N VAL A 901 -12.40 -12.14 -15.69
CA VAL A 901 -11.33 -11.33 -16.29
C VAL A 901 -10.01 -11.78 -15.68
N CYS A 902 -8.96 -11.92 -16.49
CA CYS A 902 -7.61 -12.15 -15.99
C CYS A 902 -6.73 -10.92 -16.22
N MET A 903 -5.77 -10.71 -15.33
CA MET A 903 -4.79 -9.63 -15.41
C MET A 903 -3.41 -10.15 -15.02
N MET A 904 -2.36 -9.49 -15.52
CA MET A 904 -1.01 -9.71 -15.04
C MET A 904 -0.90 -9.23 -13.59
N ALA A 905 -0.21 -10.00 -12.73
CA ALA A 905 0.03 -9.66 -11.32
C ALA A 905 1.14 -8.60 -11.16
N PHE A 906 1.16 -7.60 -12.04
CA PHE A 906 2.22 -6.60 -12.16
C PHE A 906 1.64 -5.19 -12.09
N SER A 907 2.44 -4.22 -11.62
CA SER A 907 2.04 -2.81 -11.51
C SER A 907 3.18 -1.87 -11.88
N PRO A 908 2.97 -0.85 -12.75
CA PRO A 908 3.96 0.20 -12.95
C PRO A 908 4.18 0.95 -11.63
N THR A 909 5.43 1.20 -11.27
CA THR A 909 5.86 1.98 -10.11
C THR A 909 7.27 2.47 -10.33
N GLU A 910 7.43 3.79 -10.45
CA GLU A 910 8.74 4.42 -10.60
C GLU A 910 9.42 4.56 -9.23
N TYR A 911 10.42 3.71 -8.98
CA TYR A 911 11.24 3.76 -7.78
C TYR A 911 12.72 3.54 -8.15
N THR A 912 13.42 4.62 -8.45
CA THR A 912 14.87 4.59 -8.75
C THR A 912 15.68 4.95 -7.50
N THR A 913 16.88 4.38 -7.37
CA THR A 913 17.81 4.65 -6.25
C THR A 913 19.23 4.93 -6.73
N GLN A 914 19.92 5.84 -6.04
CA GLN A 914 21.28 6.28 -6.38
C GLN A 914 22.30 5.14 -6.48
N LEU A 915 22.16 4.11 -5.63
CA LEU A 915 23.13 3.00 -5.56
C LEU A 915 22.71 1.77 -6.36
N ASN A 916 21.42 1.54 -6.61
CA ASN A 916 20.94 0.27 -7.17
C ASN A 916 20.10 0.44 -8.44
N GLY A 917 20.07 1.64 -9.05
CA GLY A 917 19.22 1.90 -10.21
C GLY A 917 17.74 1.72 -9.90
N ASP A 918 16.98 1.23 -10.88
CA ASP A 918 15.53 1.01 -10.75
C ASP A 918 15.23 -0.20 -9.88
N VAL A 919 14.24 -0.05 -8.99
CA VAL A 919 13.90 -1.04 -7.97
C VAL A 919 12.59 -1.72 -8.29
N TRP A 920 12.63 -3.05 -8.33
CA TRP A 920 11.47 -3.91 -8.40
C TRP A 920 11.01 -4.34 -6.99
N ILE A 921 9.70 -4.45 -6.79
CA ILE A 921 9.09 -4.92 -5.55
C ILE A 921 8.39 -6.25 -5.84
N MET A 922 8.90 -7.34 -5.28
CA MET A 922 8.33 -8.68 -5.43
C MET A 922 7.30 -8.92 -4.33
N GLY A 923 6.04 -8.62 -4.66
CA GLY A 923 4.88 -8.83 -3.81
C GLY A 923 4.52 -10.29 -3.56
N THR A 924 3.27 -10.51 -3.13
CA THR A 924 2.74 -11.84 -2.75
C THR A 924 3.02 -13.01 -3.71
N PRO A 925 3.11 -12.87 -5.06
CA PRO A 925 3.43 -13.99 -5.96
C PRO A 925 4.74 -14.73 -5.64
N LEU A 926 5.73 -14.04 -5.06
CA LEU A 926 7.00 -14.65 -4.63
C LEU A 926 6.79 -15.58 -3.41
N PHE A 927 6.04 -15.11 -2.42
CA PHE A 927 5.78 -15.82 -1.14
C PHE A 927 4.82 -17.01 -1.30
N TYR A 928 4.08 -17.06 -2.40
CA TYR A 928 3.29 -18.21 -2.82
C TYR A 928 4.12 -19.33 -3.47
N GLU A 929 5.28 -19.01 -4.07
CA GLU A 929 6.15 -19.96 -4.77
C GLU A 929 7.41 -20.36 -3.98
N TYR A 930 7.80 -19.56 -2.98
CA TYR A 930 8.97 -19.78 -2.13
C TYR A 930 8.66 -19.60 -0.64
N THR A 931 9.26 -20.43 0.21
CA THR A 931 9.58 -20.01 1.58
C THR A 931 10.70 -18.98 1.50
N ALA A 932 10.41 -17.73 1.85
CA ALA A 932 11.40 -16.68 1.99
C ALA A 932 11.98 -16.70 3.40
N HIS A 933 13.29 -16.86 3.52
CA HIS A 933 14.05 -16.88 4.77
C HIS A 933 14.84 -15.58 4.90
N TYR A 934 14.90 -15.01 6.11
CA TYR A 934 15.53 -13.72 6.40
C TYR A 934 16.45 -13.86 7.62
N ASP A 935 17.73 -13.48 7.46
CA ASP A 935 18.68 -13.33 8.57
C ASP A 935 18.92 -11.85 8.86
N ARG A 936 18.76 -11.47 10.13
CA ARG A 936 18.97 -10.10 10.65
C ARG A 936 20.42 -9.89 11.11
N GLY A 937 21.37 -10.68 10.59
CA GLY A 937 22.81 -10.62 10.90
C GLY A 937 23.18 -11.03 12.32
N ALA A 938 22.24 -11.62 13.07
CA ALA A 938 22.37 -12.02 14.49
C ALA A 938 22.96 -10.96 15.45
N GLY A 939 23.01 -9.67 15.07
CA GLY A 939 23.67 -8.60 15.81
C GLY A 939 25.20 -8.57 15.70
N LYS A 940 25.79 -9.15 14.65
CA LYS A 940 27.25 -9.18 14.42
C LYS A 940 27.74 -8.02 13.53
N GLU A 941 27.41 -8.07 12.24
CA GLU A 941 27.91 -7.20 11.17
C GLU A 941 26.84 -7.07 10.07
N GLU A 942 26.84 -5.97 9.30
CA GLU A 942 25.81 -5.73 8.26
C GLU A 942 25.85 -6.78 7.13
N LYS A 943 27.03 -7.29 6.78
CA LYS A 943 27.22 -8.32 5.73
C LYS A 943 26.50 -9.65 6.03
N ASP A 944 26.21 -9.91 7.31
CA ASP A 944 25.51 -11.12 7.78
C ASP A 944 23.98 -10.96 7.63
N ILE A 945 23.48 -9.76 7.28
CA ILE A 945 22.07 -9.53 6.92
C ILE A 945 21.83 -10.04 5.50
N GLY A 946 20.81 -10.87 5.32
CA GLY A 946 20.50 -11.40 4.00
C GLY A 946 19.23 -12.24 3.95
N MET A 947 19.00 -12.77 2.77
CA MET A 947 17.82 -13.56 2.42
C MET A 947 18.22 -14.94 1.90
N GLY A 948 17.23 -15.81 1.74
CA GLY A 948 17.35 -16.99 0.92
C GLY A 948 15.97 -17.57 0.62
N PHE A 949 15.84 -18.27 -0.51
CA PHE A 949 14.53 -18.75 -0.96
C PHE A 949 14.58 -20.26 -1.20
N THR A 950 13.69 -20.98 -0.56
CA THR A 950 13.46 -22.42 -0.81
C THR A 950 12.18 -22.56 -1.63
N ALA A 951 12.24 -23.17 -2.80
CA ALA A 951 11.07 -23.34 -3.65
C ALA A 951 10.04 -24.25 -2.96
N ARG A 952 8.73 -24.01 -3.18
CA ARG A 952 7.65 -24.82 -2.58
C ARG A 952 7.67 -26.30 -3.00
N ALA A 953 8.46 -26.66 -4.03
CA ALA A 953 8.76 -28.03 -4.44
C ALA A 953 9.97 -28.65 -3.71
N GLU A 954 10.92 -27.84 -3.21
CA GLU A 954 12.02 -28.28 -2.35
C GLU A 954 11.54 -28.44 -0.89
N GLU A 955 10.74 -27.49 -0.37
CA GLU A 955 10.24 -27.46 1.01
C GLU A 955 8.74 -27.11 1.06
N ASP A 956 7.97 -27.86 1.86
CA ASP A 956 6.58 -27.46 2.13
C ASP A 956 6.48 -26.44 3.27
N CYS A 957 5.56 -25.48 3.10
CA CYS A 957 5.20 -24.43 4.06
C CYS A 957 4.94 -24.95 5.48
N GLY A 958 4.33 -26.13 5.57
CA GLY A 958 3.79 -26.66 6.81
C GLY A 958 2.63 -25.86 7.36
N THR A 959 2.35 -26.13 8.63
CA THR A 959 1.35 -25.43 9.47
C THR A 959 1.89 -25.28 10.88
N CYS A 960 1.37 -24.34 11.67
CA CYS A 960 1.75 -24.22 13.08
C CYS A 960 1.00 -25.23 13.96
N GLN A 961 1.68 -26.29 14.40
CA GLN A 961 1.16 -27.18 15.43
C GLN A 961 1.58 -26.67 16.81
N GLY A 962 0.71 -25.87 17.42
CA GLY A 962 1.06 -25.06 18.58
C GLY A 962 2.15 -24.07 18.19
N ASN A 963 3.31 -24.14 18.84
CA ASN A 963 4.43 -23.24 18.56
C ASN A 963 5.42 -23.76 17.51
N LYS A 964 5.25 -24.99 16.98
CA LYS A 964 6.23 -25.59 16.05
C LYS A 964 5.72 -25.59 14.62
N ILE A 965 6.62 -25.35 13.66
CA ILE A 965 6.36 -25.57 12.24
C ILE A 965 6.26 -27.08 12.01
N GLN A 966 5.05 -27.58 11.80
CA GLN A 966 4.82 -28.94 11.33
C GLN A 966 4.73 -28.91 9.80
N ARG A 967 5.88 -29.11 9.15
CA ARG A 967 5.91 -29.51 7.74
C ARG A 967 5.38 -30.96 7.63
N PRO A 968 4.61 -31.32 6.59
CA PRO A 968 4.46 -32.71 6.22
C PRO A 968 5.87 -33.30 6.10
N SER A 969 6.12 -34.44 6.76
CA SER A 969 7.35 -35.17 6.47
C SER A 969 7.29 -35.59 5.01
N GLN A 970 8.12 -34.98 4.16
CA GLN A 970 8.44 -35.58 2.87
C GLN A 970 8.83 -37.03 3.19
N SER A 971 8.01 -37.98 2.75
CA SER A 971 8.44 -39.36 2.71
C SER A 971 9.70 -39.36 1.87
N LEU A 972 10.81 -39.82 2.45
CA LEU A 972 12.05 -40.03 1.71
C LEU A 972 11.76 -41.12 0.69
N ILE A 973 11.25 -40.72 -0.48
CA ILE A 973 11.20 -41.54 -1.68
C ILE A 973 12.65 -41.96 -1.89
N GLY A 974 12.90 -43.23 -1.63
CA GLY A 974 14.26 -43.72 -1.45
C GLY A 974 15.11 -43.35 -2.66
N SER A 975 16.32 -42.87 -2.40
CA SER A 975 17.32 -42.62 -3.43
C SER A 975 17.85 -43.95 -3.98
N GLU A 976 16.96 -44.75 -4.57
CA GLU A 976 17.34 -45.88 -5.40
C GLU A 976 18.17 -45.36 -6.56
N SER A 977 19.46 -45.70 -6.50
CA SER A 977 20.46 -45.40 -7.53
C SER A 977 19.91 -45.81 -8.90
N THR A 978 19.60 -44.83 -9.75
CA THR A 978 19.06 -45.02 -11.10
C THR A 978 20.10 -45.66 -12.03
N ARG A 979 20.23 -46.99 -11.91
CA ARG A 979 20.86 -47.80 -12.95
C ARG A 979 19.96 -47.74 -14.18
N SER A 980 20.53 -47.32 -15.30
CA SER A 980 19.81 -47.08 -16.54
C SER A 980 19.26 -48.38 -17.14
N ASP A 981 17.95 -48.44 -17.36
CA ASP A 981 17.33 -49.29 -18.38
C ASP A 981 16.08 -48.59 -18.96
N HIS A 982 15.85 -48.76 -20.26
CA HIS A 982 14.71 -48.16 -20.96
C HIS A 982 13.47 -49.07 -20.88
N SER A 983 12.42 -48.61 -20.20
CA SER A 983 11.06 -49.07 -20.50
C SER A 983 10.04 -47.96 -20.28
N THR A 984 9.08 -47.84 -21.19
CA THR A 984 7.96 -46.89 -21.10
C THR A 984 7.01 -47.28 -19.96
N SER A 985 6.76 -46.35 -19.03
CA SER A 985 5.72 -46.49 -18.01
C SER A 985 4.78 -45.29 -18.03
N ARG A 986 3.49 -45.53 -17.76
CA ARG A 986 2.39 -44.59 -17.98
C ARG A 986 1.84 -44.12 -16.63
N SER A 987 2.51 -43.15 -16.01
CA SER A 987 2.11 -42.59 -14.71
C SER A 987 1.02 -41.52 -14.85
N GLY A 988 -0.23 -41.90 -14.61
CA GLY A 988 -1.30 -40.92 -14.42
C GLY A 988 -1.25 -40.33 -13.01
N MET A 989 -0.95 -39.04 -12.89
CA MET A 989 -1.23 -38.28 -11.66
C MET A 989 -2.72 -37.95 -11.60
N GLY A 990 -3.30 -37.94 -10.39
CA GLY A 990 -4.74 -37.75 -10.19
C GLY A 990 -5.20 -36.32 -10.48
N MET A 991 -6.32 -36.18 -11.18
CA MET A 991 -7.01 -34.89 -11.36
C MET A 991 -7.90 -34.59 -10.14
N ASP A 992 -7.37 -33.88 -9.14
CA ASP A 992 -8.15 -33.26 -8.08
C ASP A 992 -7.68 -31.82 -7.86
N GLY A 993 -8.16 -30.90 -8.70
CA GLY A 993 -7.67 -29.51 -8.69
C GLY A 993 -8.37 -28.49 -9.59
N LEU A 994 -9.58 -28.76 -10.11
CA LEU A 994 -10.32 -27.78 -10.93
C LEU A 994 -11.86 -27.92 -10.89
N LYS A 995 -12.40 -27.97 -9.67
CA LYS A 995 -13.82 -27.70 -9.36
C LYS A 995 -13.90 -26.85 -8.08
N TYR A 996 -15.09 -26.33 -7.76
CA TYR A 996 -15.40 -25.42 -6.65
C TYR A 996 -15.04 -23.93 -6.85
N LEU A 997 -15.69 -23.31 -7.84
CA LEU A 997 -16.15 -21.92 -7.72
C LEU A 997 -17.69 -21.87 -7.85
N ASP A 998 -18.38 -22.43 -6.86
CA ASP A 998 -19.77 -22.07 -6.54
C ASP A 998 -20.00 -22.22 -5.02
N LYS A 999 -20.69 -21.24 -4.42
CA LYS A 999 -21.09 -21.20 -3.01
C LYS A 999 -22.52 -20.69 -2.89
N GLN A 1000 -23.47 -21.54 -3.26
CA GLN A 1000 -24.89 -21.25 -3.06
C GLN A 1000 -25.26 -21.19 -1.56
N PRO A 1001 -26.26 -20.36 -1.18
CA PRO A 1001 -26.59 -20.09 0.21
C PRO A 1001 -27.29 -21.28 0.89
N VAL A 1002 -26.94 -21.52 2.17
CA VAL A 1002 -27.52 -22.59 2.98
C VAL A 1002 -28.97 -22.24 3.38
N THR A 1003 -29.93 -22.76 2.64
CA THR A 1003 -31.33 -22.82 3.09
C THR A 1003 -31.50 -23.97 4.08
N ARG A 1004 -32.18 -23.71 5.21
CA ARG A 1004 -32.39 -24.70 6.29
C ARG A 1004 -33.48 -25.71 5.93
N GLY A 1005 -33.11 -26.79 5.25
CA GLY A 1005 -33.95 -27.97 5.08
C GLY A 1005 -34.01 -28.82 6.35
N PHE A 1006 -35.18 -28.91 7.00
CA PHE A 1006 -35.43 -29.78 8.15
C PHE A 1006 -35.86 -31.17 7.66
N VAL A 1007 -35.04 -32.22 7.88
CA VAL A 1007 -35.43 -33.62 7.65
C VAL A 1007 -34.95 -34.48 8.83
N SER A 1008 -35.72 -35.52 9.16
CA SER A 1008 -35.61 -36.27 10.42
C SER A 1008 -35.30 -37.76 10.20
N SER A 1009 -34.46 -38.30 11.09
CA SER A 1009 -34.26 -39.75 11.34
C SER A 1009 -33.57 -40.55 10.21
N LYS A 1010 -32.98 -41.74 10.42
CA LYS A 1010 -32.90 -42.64 11.61
C LYS A 1010 -31.76 -43.66 11.40
N SER A 1011 -31.06 -44.08 12.47
CA SER A 1011 -30.32 -45.37 12.67
C SER A 1011 -29.49 -46.00 11.52
N ILE A 1012 -28.30 -46.56 11.77
CA ILE A 1012 -27.77 -47.18 13.00
C ILE A 1012 -26.47 -46.50 13.42
#